data_AF-A0A965VBP0-F1
#
_entry.id   AF-A0A965VBP0-F1
#
_cell.length_a   1.000
_cell.length_b   1.000
_cell.length_c   1.000
_cell.angle_alpha   90.00
_cell.angle_beta   90.00
_cell.angle_gamma   90.00
#
_symmetry.space_group_name_H-M   'P 1'
#
loop_
_entity.id
_entity.type
_entity.pdbx_description
1 polymer ?
#
loop_
_entity_poly.entity_id
_entity_poly.type
_entity_poly.pdbx_seq_one_letter_code
_entity_poly.pdbx_strand_id
1 'polypeptide(L)'
;MRPQVRPGTCQLMPAFARHLRRAVCLVAALAAAAPAAESSSAAALVAESVLRCTVGISCTTTDGGSFSGTGTVISPQGHVLTSMSVVPAGARDVTVLFPDFVRRDATVVAIDEALAAALIKVDAERLPCLPLARDLPALGTTTYTGSDVDEVLLSNGRASFSRGVVSGIYEVQRQGENGYAGPVLETTAAVNSGSDGGPLVDEKGRVCGVLSVAVSPLRWQGVAVPVTVLRERFAVLRSGDLRVDDAPLAGLPGADGASPADARLAGLRAAAAALAPYMVGVEVEREQAPERLPLVSWREHQATIAGWDKLSDDQRRQRFAAFANQTRGFEVNQLLRRPPGSLTGLVVSADGFVLTSLFNVGDDTAFVSRKTGKPREFSAALPLEQLVADPEGGFEQRPNAIRTVTVILSDGSRRQATIHARHEPLGIALLKIEAQGLPRYDLAAAAVSPQLGDPVAVLGYLAADPARYTFNTGVVSAPARNRGQQFQTDALLNYGNSGGPVCDAAGNFLGIAAAPIEPDTVLGRLFTLPQLMRWTRAPNSGVGMVARADRIRGVIEALVSGRSFSRNPGPFMGVQADPSKAFGEDVVIGGVAPGSPAERAGMKKGDVVLEFDGEELRNWRDLSDRIAAHKAGDTVRLTLRRRGTGARLVIAGRDVETLEDLQRLRRSLKPGDTFQGALTADDTRDIEVVLEENK
;
A
#
# COMPACT_ATOMS: atom_id res chain seq x y z
N MET A 1 -61.53 -45.81 -25.78
CA MET A 1 -61.58 -47.28 -25.57
C MET A 1 -60.21 -47.87 -25.93
N ARG A 2 -59.80 -49.00 -25.33
CA ARG A 2 -58.55 -49.73 -25.67
C ARG A 2 -58.67 -50.37 -27.07
N PRO A 3 -57.55 -50.67 -27.76
CA PRO A 3 -56.94 -52.01 -27.62
C PRO A 3 -55.40 -52.04 -27.53
N GLN A 4 -54.84 -53.24 -27.36
CA GLN A 4 -53.41 -53.55 -27.22
C GLN A 4 -52.64 -53.48 -28.55
N VAL A 5 -51.31 -53.28 -28.49
CA VAL A 5 -50.37 -53.70 -29.55
C VAL A 5 -49.13 -54.35 -28.92
N ARG A 6 -48.56 -55.34 -29.63
CA ARG A 6 -47.41 -56.21 -29.25
C ARG A 6 -46.04 -55.55 -29.59
N PRO A 7 -44.89 -56.14 -29.22
CA PRO A 7 -43.66 -55.38 -28.98
C PRO A 7 -42.92 -54.97 -30.27
N GLY A 8 -42.48 -53.72 -30.30
CA GLY A 8 -41.48 -53.21 -31.24
C GLY A 8 -40.12 -53.05 -30.57
N THR A 9 -39.05 -53.42 -31.28
CA THR A 9 -37.65 -53.31 -30.82
C THR A 9 -37.26 -51.87 -30.48
N CYS A 10 -36.86 -51.62 -29.23
CA CYS A 10 -36.20 -50.37 -28.86
C CYS A 10 -34.68 -50.57 -28.86
N GLN A 11 -34.01 -50.10 -29.92
CA GLN A 11 -32.56 -49.96 -29.92
C GLN A 11 -32.17 -48.80 -28.99
N LEU A 12 -31.70 -49.13 -27.79
CA LEU A 12 -31.08 -48.14 -26.90
C LEU A 12 -29.81 -47.58 -27.56
N MET A 13 -29.82 -46.28 -27.84
CA MET A 13 -28.81 -45.61 -28.67
C MET A 13 -27.39 -45.72 -28.08
N PRO A 14 -26.34 -45.80 -28.93
CA PRO A 14 -24.93 -45.89 -28.50
C PRO A 14 -24.36 -44.60 -27.86
N ALA A 15 -25.22 -43.70 -27.38
CA ALA A 15 -24.86 -42.53 -26.58
C ALA A 15 -24.81 -42.87 -25.07
N PHE A 16 -25.79 -43.62 -24.55
CA PHE A 16 -25.93 -43.84 -23.11
C PHE A 16 -24.78 -44.69 -22.51
N ALA A 17 -24.33 -45.72 -23.25
CA ALA A 17 -23.20 -46.55 -22.85
C ALA A 17 -21.85 -45.80 -22.78
N ARG A 18 -21.71 -44.69 -23.52
CA ARG A 18 -20.50 -43.84 -23.48
C ARG A 18 -20.44 -42.95 -22.23
N HIS A 19 -21.58 -42.58 -21.65
CA HIS A 19 -21.60 -41.80 -20.42
C HIS A 19 -21.31 -42.65 -19.18
N LEU A 20 -21.86 -43.87 -19.07
CA LEU A 20 -21.50 -44.78 -17.96
C LEU A 20 -20.00 -45.16 -17.98
N ARG A 21 -19.42 -45.46 -19.15
CA ARG A 21 -17.98 -45.78 -19.22
C ARG A 21 -17.09 -44.59 -18.84
N ARG A 22 -17.46 -43.35 -19.18
CA ARG A 22 -16.73 -42.15 -18.72
C ARG A 22 -16.87 -41.92 -17.22
N ALA A 23 -18.07 -42.10 -16.65
CA ALA A 23 -18.28 -41.98 -15.20
C ALA A 23 -17.45 -43.02 -14.41
N VAL A 24 -17.43 -44.29 -14.84
CA VAL A 24 -16.64 -45.34 -14.17
C VAL A 24 -15.13 -45.10 -14.32
N CYS A 25 -14.65 -44.61 -15.46
CA CYS A 25 -13.23 -44.24 -15.61
C CYS A 25 -12.85 -43.03 -14.74
N LEU A 26 -13.75 -42.06 -14.55
CA LEU A 26 -13.49 -40.90 -13.69
C LEU A 26 -13.39 -41.30 -12.21
N VAL A 27 -14.26 -42.20 -11.75
CA VAL A 27 -14.23 -42.73 -10.37
C VAL A 27 -13.01 -43.64 -10.15
N ALA A 28 -12.63 -44.46 -11.14
CA ALA A 28 -11.42 -45.27 -11.05
C ALA A 28 -10.12 -44.44 -11.06
N ALA A 29 -10.08 -43.34 -11.82
CA ALA A 29 -8.95 -42.40 -11.82
C ALA A 29 -8.81 -41.66 -10.48
N LEU A 30 -9.93 -41.35 -9.81
CA LEU A 30 -9.94 -40.76 -8.46
C LEU A 30 -9.48 -41.73 -7.37
N ALA A 31 -9.64 -43.04 -7.57
CA ALA A 31 -9.22 -44.08 -6.62
C ALA A 31 -7.78 -44.59 -6.82
N ALA A 32 -7.11 -44.18 -7.90
CA ALA A 32 -5.72 -44.55 -8.22
C ALA A 32 -4.70 -43.44 -7.94
N ALA A 33 -5.14 -42.32 -7.33
CA ALA A 33 -4.23 -41.44 -6.62
C ALA A 33 -3.69 -42.21 -5.40
N ALA A 34 -2.48 -42.76 -5.52
CA ALA A 34 -1.67 -43.07 -4.35
C ALA A 34 -1.67 -41.83 -3.44
N PRO A 35 -1.63 -41.99 -2.09
CA PRO A 35 -1.44 -40.84 -1.24
C PRO A 35 -0.15 -40.17 -1.68
N ALA A 36 -0.28 -38.99 -2.29
CA ALA A 36 0.87 -38.12 -2.48
C ALA A 36 1.37 -37.86 -1.07
N ALA A 37 2.51 -38.45 -0.71
CA ALA A 37 3.25 -38.03 0.45
C ALA A 37 3.55 -36.56 0.18
N GLU A 38 2.80 -35.66 0.82
CA GLU A 38 2.91 -34.23 0.60
C GLU A 38 4.36 -33.86 0.94
N SER A 39 5.17 -33.60 -0.08
CA SER A 39 6.49 -33.02 0.11
C SER A 39 6.26 -31.59 0.55
N SER A 40 6.08 -31.39 1.86
CA SER A 40 5.85 -30.09 2.47
C SER A 40 6.87 -29.11 1.93
N SER A 41 6.39 -28.05 1.27
CA SER A 41 7.27 -27.03 0.70
C SER A 41 8.20 -26.48 1.79
N ALA A 42 9.40 -26.02 1.42
CA ALA A 42 10.35 -25.44 2.38
C ALA A 42 9.69 -24.34 3.26
N ALA A 43 8.84 -23.51 2.65
CA ALA A 43 8.06 -22.50 3.36
C ALA A 43 7.08 -23.08 4.40
N ALA A 44 6.47 -24.24 4.14
CA ALA A 44 5.57 -24.92 5.09
C ALA A 44 6.34 -25.54 6.26
N LEU A 45 7.52 -26.12 6.01
CA LEU A 45 8.40 -26.65 7.05
C LEU A 45 8.95 -25.55 7.97
N VAL A 46 9.33 -24.40 7.40
CA VAL A 46 9.66 -23.19 8.18
C VAL A 46 8.43 -22.74 8.96
N ALA A 47 7.25 -22.64 8.34
CA ALA A 47 6.01 -22.22 9.01
C ALA A 47 5.66 -23.07 10.22
N GLU A 48 5.69 -24.41 10.10
CA GLU A 48 5.45 -25.30 11.22
C GLU A 48 6.43 -25.08 12.38
N SER A 49 7.71 -24.90 12.05
CA SER A 49 8.76 -24.75 13.06
C SER A 49 8.67 -23.40 13.77
N VAL A 50 8.43 -22.33 13.02
CA VAL A 50 8.23 -20.97 13.57
C VAL A 50 6.98 -20.95 14.44
N LEU A 51 5.82 -21.42 13.95
CA LEU A 51 4.56 -21.38 14.69
C LEU A 51 4.56 -22.22 15.97
N ARG A 52 5.38 -23.28 16.06
CA ARG A 52 5.57 -24.05 17.31
C ARG A 52 6.41 -23.33 18.36
N CYS A 53 7.23 -22.35 17.95
CA CYS A 53 8.17 -21.62 18.81
C CYS A 53 7.73 -20.17 19.08
N THR A 54 6.77 -19.64 18.32
CA THR A 54 6.09 -18.37 18.60
C THR A 54 5.15 -18.53 19.80
N VAL A 55 5.23 -17.60 20.74
CA VAL A 55 4.40 -17.55 21.95
C VAL A 55 3.79 -16.17 22.12
N GLY A 56 2.62 -16.10 22.75
CA GLY A 56 2.03 -14.85 23.24
C GLY A 56 2.62 -14.51 24.60
N ILE A 57 2.83 -13.24 24.89
CA ILE A 57 3.31 -12.76 26.19
C ILE A 57 2.35 -11.68 26.68
N SER A 58 2.03 -11.70 27.96
CA SER A 58 1.46 -10.56 28.68
C SER A 58 2.18 -10.32 30.01
N CYS A 59 2.25 -9.07 30.45
CA CYS A 59 2.75 -8.71 31.78
C CYS A 59 2.13 -7.41 32.31
N THR A 60 2.13 -7.26 33.62
CA THR A 60 1.84 -5.99 34.31
C THR A 60 3.13 -5.25 34.62
N THR A 61 3.06 -3.98 35.04
CA THR A 61 4.19 -3.26 35.63
C THR A 61 3.84 -2.69 37.01
N THR A 62 4.87 -2.31 37.79
CA THR A 62 4.70 -1.73 39.14
C THR A 62 3.82 -0.47 39.20
N ASP A 63 3.77 0.28 38.11
CA ASP A 63 2.95 1.47 37.90
C ASP A 63 1.58 1.15 37.25
N GLY A 64 1.17 -0.11 37.20
CA GLY A 64 -0.15 -0.54 36.74
C GLY A 64 -0.33 -0.51 35.23
N GLY A 65 0.76 -0.41 34.47
CA GLY A 65 0.75 -0.66 33.03
C GLY A 65 0.43 -2.13 32.72
N SER A 66 -0.08 -2.37 31.52
CA SER A 66 -0.34 -3.69 30.97
C SER A 66 0.22 -3.74 29.55
N PHE A 67 0.99 -4.78 29.27
CA PHE A 67 1.72 -4.96 28.02
C PHE A 67 1.46 -6.36 27.47
N SER A 68 1.34 -6.48 26.15
CA SER A 68 1.20 -7.74 25.46
C SER A 68 1.84 -7.71 24.08
N GLY A 69 2.17 -8.89 23.55
CA GLY A 69 2.81 -9.05 22.25
C GLY A 69 3.37 -10.46 22.06
N THR A 70 4.33 -10.60 21.16
CA THR A 70 4.90 -11.89 20.78
C THR A 70 6.26 -12.14 21.46
N GLY A 71 6.59 -13.40 21.69
CA GLY A 71 7.95 -13.85 21.95
C GLY A 71 8.33 -15.09 21.14
N THR A 72 9.61 -15.45 21.21
CA THR A 72 10.17 -16.62 20.50
C THR A 72 10.95 -17.51 21.45
N VAL A 73 10.60 -18.80 21.52
CA VAL A 73 11.38 -19.80 22.25
C VAL A 73 12.69 -20.10 21.51
N ILE A 74 13.82 -19.86 22.16
CA ILE A 74 15.17 -19.97 21.57
C ILE A 74 16.03 -21.07 22.22
N SER A 75 15.55 -21.72 23.28
CA SER A 75 16.25 -22.83 23.94
C SER A 75 15.29 -23.93 24.40
N PRO A 76 15.68 -25.20 24.43
CA PRO A 76 14.89 -26.28 25.03
C PRO A 76 14.56 -26.08 26.51
N GLN A 77 15.38 -25.28 27.22
CA GLN A 77 15.21 -24.94 28.64
C GLN A 77 14.23 -23.76 28.85
N GLY A 78 13.57 -23.24 27.82
CA GLY A 78 12.52 -22.22 27.96
C GLY A 78 12.97 -20.77 28.10
N HIS A 79 14.17 -20.42 27.65
CA HIS A 79 14.47 -19.02 27.31
C HIS A 79 13.62 -18.55 26.13
N VAL A 80 12.99 -17.39 26.30
CA VAL A 80 12.13 -16.72 25.31
C VAL A 80 12.65 -15.31 25.08
N LEU A 81 12.85 -14.96 23.82
CA LEU A 81 13.33 -13.65 23.37
C LEU A 81 12.15 -12.78 22.89
N THR A 82 12.13 -11.50 23.25
CA THR A 82 11.04 -10.56 22.91
C THR A 82 11.53 -9.09 22.93
N SER A 83 10.65 -8.14 22.62
CA SER A 83 10.90 -6.69 22.64
C SER A 83 10.66 -6.10 24.03
N MET A 84 11.38 -5.03 24.38
CA MET A 84 11.13 -4.27 25.61
C MET A 84 9.70 -3.69 25.65
N SER A 85 9.13 -3.33 24.50
CA SER A 85 7.76 -2.83 24.41
C SER A 85 6.69 -3.90 24.72
N VAL A 86 7.09 -5.17 24.81
CA VAL A 86 6.28 -6.29 25.30
C VAL A 86 6.60 -6.62 26.76
N VAL A 87 7.89 -6.65 27.15
CA VAL A 87 8.34 -6.87 28.53
C VAL A 87 9.27 -5.71 28.96
N PRO A 88 8.71 -4.62 29.51
CA PRO A 88 9.48 -3.42 29.88
C PRO A 88 10.21 -3.57 31.23
N ALA A 89 11.11 -2.63 31.52
CA ALA A 89 11.73 -2.53 32.83
C ALA A 89 10.66 -2.38 33.94
N GLY A 90 10.75 -3.19 34.99
CA GLY A 90 9.74 -3.23 36.07
C GLY A 90 8.52 -4.12 35.80
N ALA A 91 8.55 -4.93 34.72
CA ALA A 91 7.53 -5.94 34.46
C ALA A 91 7.36 -6.94 35.63
N ARG A 92 6.11 -7.33 35.86
CA ARG A 92 5.65 -8.31 36.85
C ARG A 92 4.58 -9.21 36.22
N ASP A 93 4.29 -10.31 36.89
CA ASP A 93 3.23 -11.27 36.50
C ASP A 93 3.38 -11.73 35.03
N VAL A 94 4.63 -11.85 34.57
CA VAL A 94 4.95 -12.15 33.16
C VAL A 94 4.46 -13.55 32.84
N THR A 95 3.48 -13.62 31.94
CA THR A 95 2.81 -14.85 31.53
C THR A 95 3.12 -15.14 30.06
N VAL A 96 3.47 -16.39 29.75
CA VAL A 96 3.71 -16.86 28.38
C VAL A 96 2.62 -17.86 27.99
N LEU A 97 1.95 -17.60 26.88
CA LEU A 97 0.95 -18.45 26.25
C LEU A 97 1.58 -19.24 25.10
N PHE A 98 1.54 -20.56 25.19
CA PHE A 98 2.01 -21.48 24.16
C PHE A 98 0.89 -21.85 23.16
N PRO A 99 1.24 -22.31 21.93
CA PRO A 99 0.28 -22.77 20.92
C PRO A 99 -0.65 -23.92 21.36
N ASP A 100 -0.29 -24.67 22.40
CA ASP A 100 -1.12 -25.72 23.01
C ASP A 100 -2.10 -25.17 24.08
N PHE A 101 -2.29 -23.84 24.12
CA PHE A 101 -3.04 -23.07 25.12
C PHE A 101 -2.46 -23.13 26.55
N VAL A 102 -1.29 -23.75 26.76
CA VAL A 102 -0.65 -23.79 28.08
C VAL A 102 -0.12 -22.39 28.41
N ARG A 103 -0.57 -21.85 29.54
CA ARG A 103 0.03 -20.65 30.15
C ARG A 103 1.11 -21.06 31.15
N ARG A 104 2.23 -20.36 31.15
CA ARG A 104 3.30 -20.51 32.14
C ARG A 104 3.77 -19.16 32.64
N ASP A 105 4.04 -19.09 33.94
CA ASP A 105 4.72 -17.94 34.52
C ASP A 105 6.18 -17.90 34.01
N ALA A 106 6.68 -16.69 33.81
CA ALA A 106 8.04 -16.42 33.36
C ALA A 106 8.76 -15.46 34.32
N THR A 107 10.07 -15.64 34.40
CA THR A 107 10.98 -14.72 35.09
C THR A 107 11.73 -13.88 34.08
N VAL A 108 11.96 -12.61 34.38
CA VAL A 108 12.81 -11.74 33.56
C VAL A 108 14.27 -12.12 33.82
N VAL A 109 15.00 -12.52 32.77
CA VAL A 109 16.43 -12.87 32.85
C VAL A 109 17.29 -11.64 32.60
N ALA A 110 16.95 -10.87 31.56
CA ALA A 110 17.64 -9.63 31.20
C ALA A 110 16.72 -8.71 30.39
N ILE A 111 16.94 -7.41 30.52
CA ILE A 111 16.36 -6.36 29.68
C ILE A 111 17.51 -5.44 29.29
N ASP A 112 17.61 -5.06 28.01
CA ASP A 112 18.59 -4.11 27.53
C ASP A 112 17.85 -2.93 26.85
N GLU A 113 17.87 -1.77 27.51
CA GLU A 113 17.19 -0.56 27.04
C GLU A 113 17.83 0.02 25.77
N ALA A 114 19.13 -0.18 25.57
CA ALA A 114 19.83 0.30 24.39
C ALA A 114 19.50 -0.56 23.17
N LEU A 115 19.17 -1.85 23.37
CA LEU A 115 18.73 -2.78 22.34
C LEU A 115 17.21 -2.86 22.14
N ALA A 116 16.42 -2.20 23.00
CA ALA A 116 14.96 -2.32 23.05
C ALA A 116 14.47 -3.79 23.13
N ALA A 117 15.22 -4.66 23.81
CA ALA A 117 15.01 -6.11 23.82
C ALA A 117 14.97 -6.69 25.24
N ALA A 118 14.25 -7.80 25.41
CA ALA A 118 14.11 -8.52 26.66
C ALA A 118 14.26 -10.04 26.47
N LEU A 119 14.83 -10.69 27.49
CA LEU A 119 14.99 -12.13 27.60
C LEU A 119 14.28 -12.61 28.86
N ILE A 120 13.33 -13.52 28.72
CA ILE A 120 12.57 -14.13 29.81
C ILE A 120 12.78 -15.65 29.85
N LYS A 121 12.44 -16.28 30.96
CA LYS A 121 12.60 -17.72 31.21
C LYS A 121 11.32 -18.29 31.82
N VAL A 122 10.68 -19.22 31.11
CA VAL A 122 9.64 -20.09 31.69
C VAL A 122 10.28 -21.30 32.35
N ASP A 123 9.62 -21.92 33.33
CA ASP A 123 10.05 -23.22 33.83
C ASP A 123 9.56 -24.35 32.91
N ALA A 124 10.51 -25.02 32.26
CA ALA A 124 10.27 -26.02 31.23
C ALA A 124 11.56 -26.76 30.86
N GLU A 125 11.41 -28.03 30.48
CA GLU A 125 12.44 -28.82 29.80
C GLU A 125 11.93 -29.26 28.42
N ARG A 126 12.84 -29.38 27.46
CA ARG A 126 12.60 -29.96 26.12
C ARG A 126 11.52 -29.23 25.29
N LEU A 127 11.41 -27.91 25.44
CA LEU A 127 10.56 -27.10 24.56
C LEU A 127 11.07 -27.09 23.10
N PRO A 128 10.19 -26.99 22.10
CA PRO A 128 10.59 -26.65 20.74
C PRO A 128 11.21 -25.25 20.74
N CYS A 129 12.27 -25.05 19.95
CA CYS A 129 12.97 -23.77 19.85
C CYS A 129 13.57 -23.55 18.47
N LEU A 130 13.71 -22.29 18.07
CA LEU A 130 14.39 -21.90 16.84
C LEU A 130 15.90 -21.68 17.07
N PRO A 131 16.76 -22.12 16.13
CA PRO A 131 18.18 -21.75 16.14
C PRO A 131 18.38 -20.25 15.86
N LEU A 132 19.51 -19.70 16.28
CA LEU A 132 19.88 -18.30 16.03
C LEU A 132 20.82 -18.20 14.82
N ALA A 133 20.63 -17.18 13.97
CA ALA A 133 21.54 -16.93 12.86
C ALA A 133 22.93 -16.48 13.36
N ARG A 134 23.98 -16.96 12.69
CA ARG A 134 25.37 -16.56 12.94
C ARG A 134 25.64 -15.14 12.47
N ASP A 135 25.23 -14.85 11.24
CA ASP A 135 25.56 -13.65 10.46
C ASP A 135 24.28 -12.87 10.09
N LEU A 136 24.45 -11.63 9.61
CA LEU A 136 23.35 -10.86 9.04
C LEU A 136 22.89 -11.48 7.70
N PRO A 137 21.57 -11.61 7.45
CA PRO A 137 21.07 -12.01 6.15
C PRO A 137 21.38 -10.95 5.08
N ALA A 138 21.54 -11.37 3.83
CA ALA A 138 21.77 -10.44 2.71
C ALA A 138 20.49 -9.67 2.32
N LEU A 139 20.65 -8.54 1.63
CA LEU A 139 19.50 -7.80 1.09
C LEU A 139 18.68 -8.69 0.14
N GLY A 140 17.36 -8.66 0.29
CA GLY A 140 16.42 -9.49 -0.47
C GLY A 140 16.39 -10.97 -0.05
N THR A 141 17.06 -11.39 1.03
CA THR A 141 16.92 -12.76 1.60
C THR A 141 15.47 -13.02 1.98
N THR A 142 14.92 -14.20 1.68
CA THR A 142 13.53 -14.51 2.04
C THR A 142 13.40 -14.66 3.55
N THR A 143 12.39 -14.00 4.11
CA THR A 143 12.16 -13.98 5.56
C THR A 143 10.73 -14.31 5.92
N TYR A 144 10.56 -14.75 7.14
CA TYR A 144 9.29 -15.15 7.73
C TYR A 144 9.13 -14.55 9.12
N THR A 145 7.90 -14.36 9.57
CA THR A 145 7.57 -14.04 10.96
C THR A 145 6.40 -14.88 11.44
N GLY A 146 6.42 -15.23 12.73
CA GLY A 146 5.29 -15.79 13.46
C GLY A 146 4.87 -14.82 14.55
N SER A 147 3.60 -14.45 14.62
CA SER A 147 3.14 -13.34 15.48
C SER A 147 1.78 -13.59 16.11
N ASP A 148 1.62 -13.28 17.40
CA ASP A 148 0.34 -13.27 18.11
C ASP A 148 -0.46 -11.99 17.81
N VAL A 149 -0.83 -11.82 16.54
CA VAL A 149 -1.58 -10.66 16.05
C VAL A 149 -2.98 -10.68 16.62
N ASP A 150 -3.38 -9.56 17.25
CA ASP A 150 -4.68 -9.38 17.90
C ASP A 150 -5.09 -10.56 18.83
N GLU A 151 -4.10 -11.12 19.55
CA GLU A 151 -4.26 -12.24 20.50
C GLU A 151 -4.82 -13.53 19.86
N VAL A 152 -4.55 -13.76 18.57
CA VAL A 152 -5.02 -14.93 17.81
C VAL A 152 -4.68 -16.28 18.46
N LEU A 153 -3.57 -16.40 19.19
CA LEU A 153 -3.23 -17.61 19.95
C LEU A 153 -4.30 -17.97 20.98
N LEU A 154 -4.93 -17.00 21.64
CA LEU A 154 -6.06 -17.26 22.56
C LEU A 154 -7.30 -17.75 21.81
N SER A 155 -7.48 -17.34 20.54
CA SER A 155 -8.67 -17.69 19.75
C SER A 155 -8.63 -19.10 19.16
N ASN A 156 -7.45 -19.59 18.74
CA ASN A 156 -7.33 -20.83 17.97
C ASN A 156 -6.03 -21.63 18.18
N GLY A 157 -5.16 -21.20 19.10
CA GLY A 157 -3.90 -21.89 19.43
C GLY A 157 -2.81 -21.77 18.36
N ARG A 158 -2.96 -20.91 17.36
CA ARG A 158 -1.97 -20.73 16.29
C ARG A 158 -1.69 -19.26 16.03
N ALA A 159 -0.42 -18.89 16.16
CA ALA A 159 0.04 -17.57 15.77
C ALA A 159 -0.20 -17.32 14.26
N SER A 160 -0.28 -16.06 13.87
CA SER A 160 -0.24 -15.68 12.46
C SER A 160 1.15 -15.96 11.86
N PHE A 161 1.21 -16.22 10.55
CA PHE A 161 2.46 -16.42 9.82
C PHE A 161 2.51 -15.52 8.60
N SER A 162 3.65 -14.87 8.34
CA SER A 162 3.85 -14.04 7.16
C SER A 162 5.22 -14.30 6.52
N ARG A 163 5.30 -14.06 5.20
CA ARG A 163 6.52 -14.17 4.38
C ARG A 163 6.81 -12.83 3.72
N GLY A 164 8.07 -12.46 3.65
CA GLY A 164 8.59 -11.39 2.83
C GLY A 164 10.04 -11.61 2.45
N VAL A 165 10.78 -10.51 2.34
CA VAL A 165 12.23 -10.47 2.20
C VAL A 165 12.82 -9.43 3.15
N VAL A 166 14.11 -9.54 3.48
CA VAL A 166 14.89 -8.42 4.02
C VAL A 166 14.86 -7.29 2.99
N SER A 167 14.07 -6.26 3.25
CA SER A 167 13.91 -5.12 2.34
C SER A 167 14.95 -4.04 2.58
N GLY A 168 15.65 -4.00 3.71
CA GLY A 168 16.66 -2.99 3.98
C GLY A 168 17.59 -3.37 5.12
N ILE A 169 18.83 -2.89 5.05
CA ILE A 169 19.84 -3.05 6.10
C ILE A 169 20.52 -1.71 6.33
N TYR A 170 20.10 -1.00 7.37
CA TYR A 170 20.54 0.37 7.66
C TYR A 170 20.61 0.60 9.17
N GLU A 171 21.24 1.69 9.58
CA GLU A 171 21.26 2.11 10.98
C GLU A 171 20.12 3.08 11.26
N VAL A 172 19.44 2.90 12.39
CA VAL A 172 18.53 3.90 12.94
C VAL A 172 19.25 4.72 14.00
N GLN A 173 18.94 6.02 14.05
CA GLN A 173 19.36 6.91 15.12
C GLN A 173 18.31 6.91 16.24
N ARG A 174 18.77 7.11 17.47
CA ARG A 174 17.91 7.17 18.67
C ARG A 174 16.79 8.20 18.50
N GLN A 175 15.54 7.72 18.51
CA GLN A 175 14.34 8.57 18.56
C GLN A 175 13.82 8.61 20.00
N GLY A 176 13.79 9.79 20.63
CA GLY A 176 13.25 9.96 21.98
C GLY A 176 14.03 9.24 23.07
N GLU A 177 13.36 8.93 24.19
CA GLU A 177 13.98 8.31 25.36
C GLU A 177 14.38 6.86 25.12
N ASN A 178 13.46 6.03 24.60
CA ASN A 178 13.61 4.58 24.51
C ASN A 178 13.97 4.07 23.10
N GLY A 179 14.49 4.94 22.24
CA GLY A 179 14.88 4.57 20.89
C GLY A 179 16.15 3.71 20.86
N TYR A 180 16.05 2.50 20.30
CA TYR A 180 17.19 1.75 19.78
C TYR A 180 18.03 2.64 18.85
N ALA A 181 19.34 2.47 18.88
CA ALA A 181 20.26 3.05 17.91
C ALA A 181 21.29 2.00 17.49
N GLY A 182 21.42 1.80 16.18
CA GLY A 182 22.22 0.71 15.61
C GLY A 182 21.58 0.12 14.36
N PRO A 183 22.14 -0.98 13.81
CA PRO A 183 21.65 -1.60 12.58
C PRO A 183 20.29 -2.26 12.79
N VAL A 184 19.42 -2.20 11.80
CA VAL A 184 18.12 -2.89 11.74
C VAL A 184 18.00 -3.72 10.46
N LEU A 185 17.18 -4.76 10.52
CA LEU A 185 16.68 -5.47 9.34
C LEU A 185 15.26 -4.98 9.06
N GLU A 186 15.06 -4.23 7.97
CA GLU A 186 13.72 -3.91 7.45
C GLU A 186 13.20 -5.12 6.67
N THR A 187 11.89 -5.42 6.72
CA THR A 187 11.28 -6.59 6.07
C THR A 187 9.97 -6.25 5.36
N THR A 188 9.68 -6.91 4.23
CA THR A 188 8.34 -6.94 3.61
C THR A 188 7.39 -7.95 4.24
N ALA A 189 7.84 -8.78 5.19
CA ALA A 189 6.93 -9.65 5.93
C ALA A 189 5.92 -8.79 6.72
N ALA A 190 4.65 -9.18 6.75
CA ALA A 190 3.61 -8.36 7.36
C ALA A 190 3.81 -8.28 8.89
N VAL A 191 3.86 -7.06 9.40
CA VAL A 191 3.97 -6.74 10.84
C VAL A 191 2.77 -5.91 11.23
N ASN A 192 1.97 -6.45 12.16
CA ASN A 192 0.72 -5.85 12.64
C ASN A 192 0.79 -5.65 14.17
N SER A 193 -0.25 -5.07 14.77
CA SER A 193 -0.47 -5.06 16.22
C SER A 193 -0.24 -6.47 16.81
N GLY A 194 0.45 -6.56 17.96
CA GLY A 194 0.82 -7.84 18.58
C GLY A 194 2.05 -8.55 18.01
N SER A 195 2.53 -8.20 16.79
CA SER A 195 3.75 -8.79 16.19
C SER A 195 5.06 -8.37 16.84
N ASP A 196 5.00 -7.34 17.69
CA ASP A 196 6.12 -6.81 18.44
C ASP A 196 6.75 -7.89 19.31
N GLY A 197 8.08 -7.98 19.34
CA GLY A 197 8.83 -9.07 20.01
C GLY A 197 8.85 -10.42 19.28
N GLY A 198 8.14 -10.55 18.15
CA GLY A 198 8.18 -11.76 17.31
C GLY A 198 9.50 -11.98 16.58
N PRO A 199 9.76 -13.19 16.06
CA PRO A 199 11.00 -13.50 15.36
C PRO A 199 10.93 -13.08 13.89
N LEU A 200 12.01 -12.46 13.40
CA LEU A 200 12.32 -12.44 11.98
C LEU A 200 13.23 -13.63 11.66
N VAL A 201 12.80 -14.51 10.76
CA VAL A 201 13.42 -15.82 10.50
C VAL A 201 13.80 -15.96 9.03
N ASP A 202 14.97 -16.53 8.69
CA ASP A 202 15.38 -16.79 7.31
C ASP A 202 14.76 -18.05 6.67
N GLU A 203 15.05 -18.31 5.40
CA GLU A 203 14.60 -19.52 4.68
C GLU A 203 15.14 -20.85 5.24
N LYS A 204 16.11 -20.79 6.14
CA LYS A 204 16.68 -21.97 6.83
C LYS A 204 16.05 -22.21 8.19
N GLY A 205 15.14 -21.33 8.62
CA GLY A 205 14.45 -21.40 9.90
C GLY A 205 15.22 -20.82 11.08
N ARG A 206 16.22 -19.96 10.83
CA ARG A 206 17.07 -19.36 11.87
C ARG A 206 16.61 -17.94 12.19
N VAL A 207 16.53 -17.61 13.48
CA VAL A 207 16.17 -16.26 13.94
C VAL A 207 17.28 -15.27 13.56
N CYS A 208 16.98 -14.35 12.65
CA CYS A 208 17.87 -13.26 12.21
C CYS A 208 17.68 -11.98 13.03
N GLY A 209 16.55 -11.81 13.71
CA GLY A 209 16.29 -10.66 14.57
C GLY A 209 14.96 -10.75 15.31
N VAL A 210 14.72 -9.76 16.18
CA VAL A 210 13.47 -9.59 16.94
C VAL A 210 12.74 -8.38 16.39
N LEU A 211 11.49 -8.56 15.94
CA LEU A 211 10.63 -7.47 15.49
C LEU A 211 10.45 -6.46 16.62
N SER A 212 10.61 -5.17 16.31
CA SER A 212 10.35 -4.11 17.28
C SER A 212 9.64 -2.93 16.62
N VAL A 213 8.36 -2.74 16.92
CA VAL A 213 7.53 -1.68 16.32
C VAL A 213 7.93 -0.28 16.82
N ALA A 214 8.64 -0.22 17.95
CA ALA A 214 9.15 1.02 18.55
C ALA A 214 10.36 1.62 17.79
N VAL A 215 10.99 0.87 16.87
CA VAL A 215 12.34 1.19 16.39
C VAL A 215 12.39 2.03 15.11
N SER A 216 11.37 1.99 14.24
CA SER A 216 11.36 2.84 13.04
C SER A 216 9.95 3.21 12.53
N PRO A 217 9.38 4.35 12.98
CA PRO A 217 8.11 4.85 12.45
C PRO A 217 8.24 5.54 11.07
N LEU A 218 9.45 5.69 10.53
CA LEU A 218 9.73 6.58 9.39
C LEU A 218 9.44 5.97 8.01
N ARG A 219 9.60 4.64 7.85
CA ARG A 219 9.44 3.95 6.56
C ARG A 219 8.26 2.99 6.49
N TRP A 220 7.44 2.92 7.55
CA TRP A 220 6.16 2.18 7.58
C TRP A 220 6.29 0.71 7.12
N GLN A 221 7.38 0.06 7.54
CA GLN A 221 7.65 -1.34 7.29
C GLN A 221 8.15 -1.99 8.58
N GLY A 222 8.02 -3.32 8.66
CA GLY A 222 8.52 -4.07 9.80
C GLY A 222 10.03 -3.91 9.93
N VAL A 223 10.52 -3.61 11.14
CA VAL A 223 11.95 -3.61 11.44
C VAL A 223 12.24 -4.58 12.58
N ALA A 224 13.39 -5.26 12.49
CA ALA A 224 13.90 -6.14 13.52
C ALA A 224 15.27 -5.66 14.02
N VAL A 225 15.48 -5.75 15.34
CA VAL A 225 16.81 -5.63 15.94
C VAL A 225 17.58 -6.94 15.63
N PRO A 226 18.74 -6.88 14.96
CA PRO A 226 19.41 -8.08 14.46
C PRO A 226 19.95 -8.95 15.60
N VAL A 227 19.81 -10.26 15.46
CA VAL A 227 20.25 -11.25 16.47
C VAL A 227 21.76 -11.16 16.76
N THR A 228 22.55 -10.73 15.77
CA THR A 228 23.99 -10.49 15.90
C THR A 228 24.29 -9.44 16.97
N VAL A 229 23.54 -8.35 17.00
CA VAL A 229 23.65 -7.29 18.02
C VAL A 229 23.17 -7.80 19.38
N LEU A 230 22.04 -8.52 19.42
CA LEU A 230 21.49 -9.08 20.65
C LEU A 230 22.48 -10.06 21.32
N ARG A 231 23.20 -10.86 20.52
CA ARG A 231 24.20 -11.84 20.98
C ARG A 231 25.40 -11.20 21.67
N GLU A 232 25.81 -9.99 21.29
CA GLU A 232 26.93 -9.30 21.95
C GLU A 232 26.60 -8.91 23.39
N ARG A 233 25.36 -8.47 23.65
CA ARG A 233 24.91 -8.03 24.98
C ARG A 233 24.47 -9.17 25.88
N PHE A 234 23.50 -9.98 25.44
CA PHE A 234 22.93 -11.02 26.29
C PHE A 234 23.88 -12.22 26.42
N ALA A 235 24.48 -12.40 27.60
CA ALA A 235 25.44 -13.47 27.86
C ALA A 235 24.88 -14.89 27.61
N VAL A 236 23.58 -15.10 27.90
CA VAL A 236 22.88 -16.36 27.60
C VAL A 236 22.91 -16.67 26.09
N LEU A 237 22.79 -15.64 25.23
CA LEU A 237 22.86 -15.77 23.76
C LEU A 237 24.26 -16.17 23.22
N ARG A 238 25.25 -16.30 24.12
CA ARG A 238 26.60 -16.79 23.86
C ARG A 238 26.93 -18.11 24.58
N SER A 239 25.98 -18.71 25.30
CA SER A 239 26.15 -20.01 25.96
C SER A 239 26.17 -21.16 24.94
N GLY A 240 26.86 -22.25 25.26
CA GLY A 240 26.89 -23.47 24.44
C GLY A 240 25.57 -24.24 24.41
N ASP A 241 24.60 -23.87 25.25
CA ASP A 241 23.29 -24.51 25.36
C ASP A 241 22.31 -24.07 24.25
N LEU A 242 22.65 -23.00 23.51
CA LEU A 242 21.86 -22.49 22.39
C LEU A 242 22.35 -23.00 21.05
N ARG A 243 21.39 -23.33 20.17
CA ARG A 243 21.68 -23.75 18.79
C ARG A 243 22.01 -22.55 17.91
N VAL A 244 23.28 -22.13 17.93
CA VAL A 244 23.87 -21.19 16.96
C VAL A 244 24.55 -22.03 15.87
N ASP A 245 23.75 -22.55 14.95
CA ASP A 245 24.16 -23.54 13.95
C ASP A 245 23.94 -23.00 12.52
N ASP A 246 24.81 -23.42 11.60
CA ASP A 246 24.74 -23.07 10.18
C ASP A 246 23.90 -24.09 9.39
N ALA A 247 23.64 -25.26 9.97
CA ALA A 247 22.74 -26.27 9.41
C ALA A 247 21.27 -25.76 9.37
N PRO A 248 20.54 -25.99 8.26
CA PRO A 248 19.13 -25.65 8.17
C PRO A 248 18.27 -26.56 9.06
N LEU A 249 17.03 -26.15 9.34
CA LEU A 249 16.06 -27.01 10.03
C LEU A 249 15.91 -28.38 9.34
N ALA A 250 15.72 -29.42 10.15
CA ALA A 250 15.59 -30.79 9.66
C ALA A 250 14.45 -30.93 8.65
N GLY A 251 14.77 -31.48 7.47
CA GLY A 251 13.82 -31.64 6.35
C GLY A 251 13.84 -30.49 5.33
N LEU A 252 14.46 -29.35 5.63
CA LEU A 252 14.79 -28.37 4.60
C LEU A 252 15.96 -28.89 3.74
N PRO A 253 16.00 -28.57 2.43
CA PRO A 253 17.15 -28.92 1.59
C PRO A 253 18.42 -28.24 2.10
N GLY A 254 19.56 -28.92 1.91
CA GLY A 254 20.88 -28.28 1.97
C GLY A 254 21.02 -27.22 0.87
N ALA A 255 22.19 -26.57 0.78
CA ALA A 255 22.44 -25.47 -0.17
C ALA A 255 22.47 -25.87 -1.67
N ASP A 256 22.07 -27.11 -1.99
CA ASP A 256 22.25 -27.74 -3.29
C ASP A 256 21.01 -27.60 -4.17
N GLY A 257 20.92 -26.46 -4.86
CA GLY A 257 19.96 -26.21 -5.94
C GLY A 257 19.06 -24.99 -5.70
N ALA A 258 19.35 -23.91 -6.42
CA ALA A 258 18.46 -22.75 -6.45
C ALA A 258 17.12 -23.11 -7.14
N SER A 259 16.00 -22.85 -6.47
CA SER A 259 14.68 -23.02 -7.07
C SER A 259 14.42 -21.96 -8.16
N PRO A 260 13.41 -22.14 -9.03
CA PRO A 260 13.01 -21.09 -9.98
C PRO A 260 12.62 -19.77 -9.30
N ALA A 261 12.15 -19.80 -8.04
CA ALA A 261 11.87 -18.60 -7.26
C ALA A 261 13.17 -17.90 -6.83
N ASP A 262 14.19 -18.65 -6.43
CA ASP A 262 15.51 -18.12 -6.06
C ASP A 262 16.23 -17.54 -7.28
N ALA A 263 16.12 -18.18 -8.44
CA ALA A 263 16.65 -17.65 -9.70
C ALA A 263 15.96 -16.33 -10.12
N ARG A 264 14.63 -16.25 -10.01
CA ARG A 264 13.85 -15.01 -10.23
C ARG A 264 14.27 -13.90 -9.28
N LEU A 265 14.49 -14.23 -8.00
CA LEU A 265 14.93 -13.31 -6.96
C LEU A 265 16.38 -12.85 -7.18
N ALA A 266 17.27 -13.73 -7.63
CA ALA A 266 18.65 -13.40 -7.99
C ALA A 266 18.71 -12.44 -9.19
N GLY A 267 17.88 -12.68 -10.23
CA GLY A 267 17.73 -11.75 -11.36
C GLY A 267 17.27 -10.36 -10.91
N LEU A 268 16.25 -10.30 -10.04
CA LEU A 268 15.79 -9.03 -9.45
C LEU A 268 16.88 -8.31 -8.63
N ARG A 269 17.69 -9.05 -7.85
CA ARG A 269 18.81 -8.45 -7.10
C ARG A 269 19.89 -7.89 -8.02
N ALA A 270 20.21 -8.59 -9.11
CA ALA A 270 21.18 -8.11 -10.11
C ALA A 270 20.67 -6.86 -10.85
N ALA A 271 19.41 -6.86 -11.27
CA ALA A 271 18.73 -5.70 -11.85
C ALA A 271 18.75 -4.49 -10.89
N ALA A 272 18.46 -4.73 -9.61
CA ALA A 272 18.48 -3.70 -8.58
C ALA A 272 19.88 -3.08 -8.40
N ALA A 273 20.91 -3.91 -8.28
CA ALA A 273 22.29 -3.46 -8.12
C ALA A 273 22.79 -2.66 -9.33
N ALA A 274 22.30 -2.95 -10.53
CA ALA A 274 22.63 -2.18 -11.74
C ALA A 274 21.95 -0.79 -11.79
N LEU A 275 20.84 -0.60 -11.06
CA LEU A 275 20.11 0.67 -11.00
C LEU A 275 20.50 1.57 -9.82
N ALA A 276 20.97 0.97 -8.71
CA ALA A 276 21.36 1.68 -7.49
C ALA A 276 22.34 2.86 -7.71
N PRO A 277 23.36 2.79 -8.61
CA PRO A 277 24.28 3.91 -8.85
C PRO A 277 23.63 5.19 -9.40
N TYR A 278 22.42 5.10 -9.95
CA TYR A 278 21.65 6.23 -10.49
C TYR A 278 20.62 6.78 -9.50
N MET A 279 20.46 6.14 -8.34
CA MET A 279 19.50 6.55 -7.32
C MET A 279 20.04 7.69 -6.46
N VAL A 280 19.15 8.58 -6.07
CA VAL A 280 19.45 9.75 -5.24
C VAL A 280 18.40 9.95 -4.16
N GLY A 281 18.81 10.56 -3.05
CA GLY A 281 17.88 11.02 -2.03
C GLY A 281 17.18 12.31 -2.47
N VAL A 282 15.90 12.46 -2.13
CA VAL A 282 15.12 13.68 -2.33
C VAL A 282 14.53 14.11 -1.00
N GLU A 283 14.97 15.26 -0.49
CA GLU A 283 14.45 15.87 0.74
C GLU A 283 13.69 17.15 0.41
N VAL A 284 12.58 17.37 1.12
CA VAL A 284 11.67 18.49 0.86
C VAL A 284 11.32 19.18 2.17
N GLU A 285 11.71 20.44 2.29
CA GLU A 285 11.30 21.32 3.39
C GLU A 285 10.00 22.04 3.00
N ARG A 286 9.10 22.23 3.97
CA ARG A 286 7.83 22.94 3.78
C ARG A 286 7.64 24.06 4.80
N GLU A 287 6.78 25.01 4.48
CA GLU A 287 6.45 26.14 5.36
C GLU A 287 5.95 25.72 6.73
N GLN A 288 5.02 24.76 6.76
CA GLN A 288 4.61 24.09 7.97
C GLN A 288 5.37 22.77 8.03
N ALA A 289 6.50 22.78 8.76
CA ALA A 289 7.28 21.58 9.02
C ALA A 289 6.39 20.46 9.57
N PRO A 290 6.65 19.18 9.24
CA PRO A 290 6.11 18.07 10.00
C PRO A 290 6.53 18.24 11.47
N GLU A 291 5.57 18.41 12.35
CA GLU A 291 5.84 18.11 13.75
C GLU A 291 6.18 16.62 13.79
N ARG A 292 7.33 16.31 14.39
CA ARG A 292 7.59 14.93 14.82
C ARG A 292 6.44 14.56 15.77
N LEU A 293 6.06 13.28 15.84
CA LEU A 293 5.25 12.79 16.96
C LEU A 293 5.80 13.43 18.24
N PRO A 294 4.97 14.14 19.04
CA PRO A 294 5.47 14.96 20.13
C PRO A 294 6.14 14.08 21.18
N LEU A 295 7.45 13.92 21.01
CA LEU A 295 8.37 13.30 21.95
C LEU A 295 8.63 14.32 23.06
N VAL A 296 7.58 14.62 23.84
CA VAL A 296 7.82 15.05 25.20
C VAL A 296 8.39 13.82 25.87
N SER A 297 9.70 13.82 26.12
CA SER A 297 10.30 12.78 26.93
C SER A 297 9.54 12.73 28.26
N TRP A 298 9.22 11.54 28.77
CA TRP A 298 8.49 11.43 30.03
C TRP A 298 9.25 12.15 31.15
N ARG A 299 10.58 12.18 31.09
CA ARG A 299 11.42 12.97 32.01
C ARG A 299 11.29 14.48 31.85
N GLU A 300 11.20 15.04 30.64
CA GLU A 300 10.89 16.47 30.44
C GLU A 300 9.46 16.78 30.92
N HIS A 301 8.49 15.92 30.63
CA HIS A 301 7.11 16.11 31.12
C HIS A 301 7.09 16.07 32.66
N GLN A 302 7.72 15.08 33.27
CA GLN A 302 7.91 14.95 34.71
C GLN A 302 8.55 16.22 35.32
N ALA A 303 9.59 16.76 34.68
CA ALA A 303 10.27 17.99 35.14
C ALA A 303 9.36 19.24 35.09
N THR A 304 8.35 19.27 34.22
CA THR A 304 7.34 20.35 34.20
C THR A 304 6.23 20.19 35.25
N ILE A 305 6.08 19.03 35.88
CA ILE A 305 5.05 18.79 36.90
C ILE A 305 5.55 19.30 38.27
N ALA A 306 5.12 20.51 38.63
CA ALA A 306 5.43 21.14 39.91
C ALA A 306 5.10 20.22 41.10
N GLY A 307 6.13 19.85 41.87
CA GLY A 307 5.99 19.00 43.06
C GLY A 307 5.81 17.51 42.79
N TRP A 308 6.23 17.00 41.63
CA TRP A 308 6.18 15.57 41.26
C TRP A 308 6.65 14.60 42.38
N ASP A 309 7.73 14.97 43.06
CA ASP A 309 8.35 14.19 44.16
C ASP A 309 7.42 14.04 45.38
N LYS A 310 6.39 14.89 45.49
CA LYS A 310 5.42 14.94 46.59
C LYS A 310 4.07 14.32 46.23
N LEU A 311 3.85 13.92 44.98
CA LEU A 311 2.65 13.19 44.55
C LEU A 311 2.65 11.76 45.10
N SER A 312 1.49 11.20 45.41
CA SER A 312 1.35 9.77 45.67
C SER A 312 1.55 8.96 44.39
N ASP A 313 1.86 7.66 44.52
CA ASP A 313 2.05 6.81 43.34
C ASP A 313 0.78 6.69 42.49
N ASP A 314 -0.41 6.73 43.07
CA ASP A 314 -1.67 6.80 42.30
C ASP A 314 -1.83 8.13 41.55
N GLN A 315 -1.41 9.25 42.14
CA GLN A 315 -1.41 10.54 41.44
C GLN A 315 -0.38 10.54 40.30
N ARG A 316 0.80 9.95 40.49
CA ARG A 316 1.80 9.75 39.43
C ARG A 316 1.29 8.83 38.33
N ARG A 317 0.65 7.71 38.68
CA ARG A 317 -0.01 6.78 37.75
C ARG A 317 -1.11 7.45 36.95
N GLN A 318 -1.99 8.24 37.59
CA GLN A 318 -3.02 9.00 36.89
C GLN A 318 -2.42 10.08 35.97
N ARG A 319 -1.35 10.75 36.38
CA ARG A 319 -0.61 11.71 35.53
C ARG A 319 0.07 11.01 34.35
N PHE A 320 0.69 9.85 34.56
CA PHE A 320 1.30 9.04 33.50
C PHE A 320 0.26 8.47 32.55
N ALA A 321 -0.88 7.97 33.04
CA ALA A 321 -1.99 7.51 32.21
C ALA A 321 -2.64 8.66 31.43
N ALA A 322 -2.77 9.86 32.02
CA ALA A 322 -3.21 11.06 31.32
C ALA A 322 -2.19 11.47 30.23
N PHE A 323 -0.90 11.45 30.54
CA PHE A 323 0.20 11.67 29.59
C PHE A 323 0.16 10.64 28.45
N ALA A 324 0.07 9.35 28.74
CA ALA A 324 -0.02 8.26 27.76
C ALA A 324 -1.28 8.37 26.87
N ASN A 325 -2.38 8.90 27.40
CA ASN A 325 -3.59 9.21 26.64
C ASN A 325 -3.48 10.53 25.84
N GLN A 326 -2.67 11.49 26.28
CA GLN A 326 -2.35 12.72 25.53
C GLN A 326 -1.34 12.46 24.40
N THR A 327 -0.32 11.62 24.62
CA THR A 327 0.65 11.20 23.59
C THR A 327 0.06 10.24 22.56
N ARG A 328 -1.15 9.72 22.79
CA ARG A 328 -2.01 9.12 21.73
C ARG A 328 -2.66 10.17 20.82
N GLY A 329 -2.22 11.42 20.87
CA GLY A 329 -2.61 12.46 19.94
C GLY A 329 -2.11 12.16 18.52
N PHE A 330 -3.01 12.17 17.54
CA PHE A 330 -2.70 11.93 16.14
C PHE A 330 -3.09 13.14 15.30
N GLU A 331 -2.13 13.99 14.96
CA GLU A 331 -2.38 15.07 14.00
C GLU A 331 -2.85 14.49 12.65
N VAL A 332 -4.01 14.93 12.16
CA VAL A 332 -4.40 14.67 10.75
C VAL A 332 -3.37 15.20 9.78
N ASN A 333 -2.66 16.26 10.15
CA ASN A 333 -1.53 16.74 9.38
C ASN A 333 -0.40 15.68 9.34
N GLN A 334 -0.02 15.02 10.44
CA GLN A 334 0.97 13.92 10.42
C GLN A 334 0.57 12.73 9.56
N LEU A 335 -0.72 12.47 9.39
CA LEU A 335 -1.25 11.42 8.52
C LEU A 335 -1.32 11.83 7.04
N LEU A 336 -1.35 13.13 6.74
CA LEU A 336 -1.29 13.70 5.38
C LEU A 336 0.13 14.11 4.95
N ARG A 337 1.04 14.30 5.90
CA ARG A 337 2.44 14.66 5.66
C ARG A 337 3.22 13.42 5.23
N ARG A 338 4.16 13.66 4.31
CA ARG A 338 5.26 12.72 4.03
C ARG A 338 6.16 12.67 5.29
N PRO A 339 6.59 11.49 5.77
CA PRO A 339 7.40 11.37 6.97
C PRO A 339 8.78 12.01 6.75
N PRO A 340 9.46 12.45 7.81
CA PRO A 340 10.78 13.05 7.70
C PRO A 340 11.81 11.97 7.33
N GLY A 341 12.40 12.12 6.14
CA GLY A 341 13.46 11.26 5.61
C GLY A 341 13.71 11.55 4.14
N SER A 342 14.84 11.08 3.61
CA SER A 342 15.13 11.19 2.19
C SER A 342 14.22 10.23 1.40
N LEU A 343 13.38 10.78 0.54
CA LEU A 343 12.60 10.07 -0.48
C LEU A 343 13.54 9.65 -1.63
N THR A 344 13.05 8.96 -2.66
CA THR A 344 13.91 8.51 -3.77
C THR A 344 13.72 9.34 -5.04
N GLY A 345 14.80 9.54 -5.79
CA GLY A 345 14.78 9.92 -7.20
C GLY A 345 15.77 9.08 -8.03
N LEU A 346 15.70 9.26 -9.35
CA LEU A 346 16.54 8.60 -10.34
C LEU A 346 17.18 9.66 -11.25
N VAL A 347 18.51 9.68 -11.37
CA VAL A 347 19.22 10.56 -12.31
C VAL A 347 19.00 10.05 -13.74
N VAL A 348 18.47 10.91 -14.61
CA VAL A 348 18.14 10.58 -16.00
C VAL A 348 18.93 11.39 -17.03
N SER A 349 19.66 12.42 -16.58
CA SER A 349 20.59 13.17 -17.41
C SER A 349 21.86 13.55 -16.66
N ALA A 350 22.99 13.56 -17.38
CA ALA A 350 24.31 13.86 -16.84
C ALA A 350 24.47 15.33 -16.42
N ASP A 351 23.60 16.22 -16.93
CA ASP A 351 23.50 17.64 -16.56
C ASP A 351 22.58 17.91 -15.36
N GLY A 352 22.11 16.88 -14.64
CA GLY A 352 21.41 17.05 -13.36
C GLY A 352 19.89 17.04 -13.44
N PHE A 353 19.28 16.35 -14.41
CA PHE A 353 17.84 16.03 -14.34
C PHE A 353 17.59 14.76 -13.53
N VAL A 354 16.66 14.84 -12.58
CA VAL A 354 16.27 13.76 -11.66
C VAL A 354 14.77 13.53 -11.75
N LEU A 355 14.34 12.31 -12.10
CA LEU A 355 12.94 11.89 -11.96
C LEU A 355 12.63 11.53 -10.52
N THR A 356 11.43 11.87 -10.08
CA THR A 356 10.88 11.42 -8.79
C THR A 356 9.36 11.33 -8.86
N SER A 357 8.74 10.80 -7.82
CA SER A 357 7.28 10.75 -7.68
C SER A 357 6.74 12.17 -7.49
N LEU A 358 5.60 12.49 -8.10
CA LEU A 358 4.90 13.74 -7.80
C LEU A 358 4.46 13.76 -6.34
N PHE A 359 4.25 12.62 -5.70
CA PHE A 359 4.06 12.56 -4.25
C PHE A 359 5.29 12.97 -3.45
N ASN A 360 6.46 13.15 -4.06
CA ASN A 360 7.64 13.66 -3.35
C ASN A 360 7.68 15.19 -3.37
N VAL A 361 7.21 15.85 -4.44
CA VAL A 361 7.29 17.33 -4.63
C VAL A 361 5.99 18.03 -5.08
N GLY A 362 4.85 17.35 -4.98
CA GLY A 362 3.51 17.89 -5.24
C GLY A 362 2.98 18.75 -4.09
N ASP A 363 1.85 19.39 -4.30
CA ASP A 363 1.29 20.35 -3.34
C ASP A 363 0.56 19.62 -2.21
N ASP A 364 0.78 20.04 -0.95
CA ASP A 364 0.13 19.48 0.23
C ASP A 364 -0.78 20.53 0.88
N THR A 365 -1.88 20.09 1.50
CA THR A 365 -2.78 20.93 2.29
C THR A 365 -2.56 20.68 3.78
N ALA A 366 -2.42 21.75 4.57
CA ALA A 366 -2.39 21.67 6.03
C ALA A 366 -3.68 22.24 6.64
N PHE A 367 -4.18 21.58 7.68
CA PHE A 367 -5.32 22.03 8.46
C PHE A 367 -4.82 22.81 9.68
N VAL A 368 -5.12 24.10 9.74
CA VAL A 368 -4.72 24.98 10.85
C VAL A 368 -5.92 25.49 11.64
N SER A 369 -5.76 25.69 12.94
CA SER A 369 -6.76 26.34 13.79
C SER A 369 -6.90 27.80 13.39
N ARG A 370 -8.14 28.28 13.18
CA ARG A 370 -8.40 29.69 12.87
C ARG A 370 -8.01 30.63 14.01
N LYS A 371 -8.06 30.13 15.26
CA LYS A 371 -7.80 30.88 16.49
C LYS A 371 -6.31 31.05 16.79
N THR A 372 -5.48 30.04 16.50
CA THR A 372 -4.04 30.05 16.82
C THR A 372 -3.12 30.13 15.60
N GLY A 373 -3.64 29.87 14.40
CA GLY A 373 -2.85 29.76 13.17
C GLY A 373 -1.95 28.52 13.09
N LYS A 374 -1.97 27.66 14.13
CA LYS A 374 -1.13 26.45 14.22
C LYS A 374 -1.80 25.22 13.59
N PRO A 375 -1.02 24.19 13.18
CA PRO A 375 -1.53 22.87 12.78
C PRO A 375 -2.55 22.26 13.77
N ARG A 376 -3.43 21.40 13.25
CA ARG A 376 -4.42 20.65 14.04
C ARG A 376 -3.81 19.43 14.76
N GLU A 377 -3.53 19.63 16.03
CA GLU A 377 -3.40 18.57 17.03
C GLU A 377 -4.74 17.86 17.29
N PHE A 378 -4.70 16.55 17.56
CA PHE A 378 -5.83 15.78 18.10
C PHE A 378 -5.44 15.25 19.46
N SER A 379 -6.40 15.15 20.38
CA SER A 379 -6.28 14.36 21.60
C SER A 379 -7.19 13.14 21.48
N ALA A 380 -6.72 11.97 21.95
CA ALA A 380 -7.49 10.73 21.94
C ALA A 380 -8.71 10.75 22.89
N ALA A 381 -8.88 11.80 23.71
CA ALA A 381 -9.93 11.92 24.71
C ALA A 381 -11.30 12.38 24.17
N LEU A 382 -11.43 12.78 22.90
CA LEU A 382 -12.68 13.29 22.34
C LEU A 382 -13.46 12.19 21.58
N PRO A 383 -14.79 12.03 21.84
CA PRO A 383 -15.66 11.17 21.05
C PRO A 383 -15.63 11.53 19.56
N LEU A 384 -15.79 10.52 18.69
CA LEU A 384 -15.70 10.66 17.23
C LEU A 384 -16.70 11.70 16.65
N GLU A 385 -17.80 11.92 17.35
CA GLU A 385 -18.85 12.89 17.02
C GLU A 385 -18.45 14.33 17.37
N GLN A 386 -17.73 14.54 18.49
CA GLN A 386 -17.15 15.84 18.85
C GLN A 386 -15.93 16.19 17.99
N LEU A 387 -15.29 15.20 17.35
CA LEU A 387 -14.24 15.40 16.34
C LEU A 387 -14.70 16.24 15.12
N VAL A 388 -16.01 16.25 14.86
CA VAL A 388 -16.70 17.01 13.80
C VAL A 388 -17.23 18.35 14.33
N ALA A 389 -17.74 18.36 15.56
CA ALA A 389 -18.27 19.56 16.23
C ALA A 389 -17.18 20.29 17.04
N ASP A 390 -16.31 21.02 16.34
CA ASP A 390 -15.28 21.87 16.95
C ASP A 390 -15.89 23.00 17.82
N PRO A 391 -15.68 23.01 19.16
CA PRO A 391 -16.24 24.02 20.05
C PRO A 391 -15.47 25.36 20.02
N GLU A 392 -14.32 25.47 19.36
CA GLU A 392 -13.46 26.67 19.38
C GLU A 392 -13.58 27.58 18.14
N GLY A 393 -14.46 27.27 17.17
CA GLY A 393 -14.78 28.16 16.05
C GLY A 393 -14.12 27.85 14.70
N GLY A 394 -13.49 26.68 14.57
CA GLY A 394 -13.17 26.08 13.27
C GLY A 394 -11.70 25.99 12.92
N PHE A 395 -11.41 25.04 12.03
CA PHE A 395 -10.16 24.92 11.30
C PHE A 395 -10.30 25.46 9.87
N GLU A 396 -9.18 25.73 9.22
CA GLU A 396 -9.14 26.07 7.79
C GLU A 396 -8.01 25.30 7.07
N GLN A 397 -8.23 25.05 5.79
CA GLN A 397 -7.23 24.47 4.90
C GLN A 397 -6.33 25.58 4.36
N ARG A 398 -5.02 25.44 4.54
CA ARG A 398 -4.01 26.32 3.93
C ARG A 398 -3.08 25.49 3.03
N PRO A 399 -2.60 26.05 1.90
CA PRO A 399 -1.48 25.46 1.18
C PRO A 399 -0.27 25.31 2.09
N ASN A 400 0.42 24.17 2.03
CA ASN A 400 1.68 23.94 2.72
C ASN A 400 2.83 23.98 1.71
N ALA A 401 3.27 25.18 1.35
CA ALA A 401 4.21 25.37 0.24
C ALA A 401 5.57 24.71 0.51
N ILE A 402 6.25 24.31 -0.57
CA ILE A 402 7.63 23.82 -0.52
C ILE A 402 8.56 25.03 -0.38
N ARG A 403 9.44 25.01 0.62
CA ARG A 403 10.51 25.99 0.80
C ARG A 403 11.75 25.61 -0.01
N THR A 404 12.22 24.38 0.17
CA THR A 404 13.43 23.87 -0.46
C THR A 404 13.23 22.43 -0.91
N VAL A 405 13.84 22.07 -2.04
CA VAL A 405 14.06 20.68 -2.44
C VAL A 405 15.57 20.47 -2.47
N THR A 406 16.05 19.40 -1.86
CA THR A 406 17.47 19.02 -1.86
C THR A 406 17.60 17.61 -2.42
N VAL A 407 18.47 17.44 -3.42
CA VAL A 407 18.90 16.13 -3.89
C VAL A 407 20.18 15.75 -3.15
N ILE A 408 20.26 14.50 -2.70
CA ILE A 408 21.45 13.88 -2.10
C ILE A 408 21.99 12.88 -3.11
N LEU A 409 23.19 13.15 -3.63
CA LEU A 409 23.84 12.29 -4.60
C LEU A 409 24.43 11.03 -3.93
N SER A 410 24.79 10.05 -4.75
CA SER A 410 25.41 8.78 -4.32
C SER A 410 26.77 8.93 -3.63
N ASP A 411 27.42 10.10 -3.71
CA ASP A 411 28.61 10.46 -2.93
C ASP A 411 28.27 11.14 -1.59
N GLY A 412 26.99 11.21 -1.23
CA GLY A 412 26.47 11.94 -0.07
C GLY A 412 26.40 13.45 -0.24
N SER A 413 26.90 14.00 -1.34
CA SER A 413 26.93 15.44 -1.55
C SER A 413 25.53 15.97 -1.88
N ARG A 414 25.19 17.11 -1.28
CA ARG A 414 23.85 17.71 -1.36
C ARG A 414 23.82 18.79 -2.44
N ARG A 415 22.73 18.89 -3.19
CA ARG A 415 22.47 19.96 -4.17
C ARG A 415 21.05 20.48 -3.98
N GLN A 416 20.89 21.80 -3.96
CA GLN A 416 19.55 22.39 -4.04
C GLN A 416 18.97 22.11 -5.43
N ALA A 417 17.68 21.78 -5.47
CA ALA A 417 16.95 21.44 -6.68
C ALA A 417 15.76 22.37 -6.90
N THR A 418 15.44 22.61 -8.16
CA THR A 418 14.16 23.21 -8.57
C THR A 418 13.23 22.13 -9.11
N ILE A 419 11.92 22.34 -8.94
CA ILE A 419 10.90 21.54 -9.63
C ILE A 419 10.81 22.10 -11.04
N HIS A 420 11.38 21.38 -12.01
CA HIS A 420 11.52 21.85 -13.38
C HIS A 420 10.26 21.59 -14.22
N ALA A 421 9.66 20.40 -14.05
CA ALA A 421 8.38 20.06 -14.67
C ALA A 421 7.59 19.03 -13.84
N ARG A 422 6.27 18.98 -14.03
CA ARG A 422 5.34 18.00 -13.41
C ARG A 422 4.52 17.27 -14.48
N HIS A 423 4.19 16.00 -14.26
CA HIS A 423 3.22 15.26 -15.08
C HIS A 423 2.20 14.55 -14.17
N GLU A 424 1.13 15.26 -13.81
CA GLU A 424 0.12 14.85 -12.83
C GLU A 424 -0.53 13.50 -13.18
N PRO A 425 -0.94 13.21 -14.43
CA PRO A 425 -1.54 11.90 -14.76
C PRO A 425 -0.59 10.70 -14.64
N LEU A 426 0.73 10.91 -14.66
CA LEU A 426 1.70 9.86 -14.40
C LEU A 426 2.04 9.76 -12.91
N GLY A 427 1.82 10.83 -12.15
CA GLY A 427 2.27 10.94 -10.77
C GLY A 427 3.79 11.09 -10.66
N ILE A 428 4.44 11.80 -11.60
CA ILE A 428 5.89 12.08 -11.58
C ILE A 428 6.21 13.58 -11.63
N ALA A 429 7.41 13.94 -11.19
CA ALA A 429 8.02 15.23 -11.37
C ALA A 429 9.47 15.09 -11.85
N LEU A 430 9.93 16.07 -12.61
CA LEU A 430 11.31 16.23 -13.05
C LEU A 430 11.93 17.37 -12.24
N LEU A 431 13.00 17.08 -11.51
CA LEU A 431 13.81 18.05 -10.78
C LEU A 431 15.04 18.41 -11.60
N LYS A 432 15.55 19.63 -11.41
CA LYS A 432 16.85 20.08 -11.93
C LYS A 432 17.78 20.47 -10.79
N ILE A 433 19.03 20.00 -10.85
CA ILE A 433 20.14 20.45 -10.01
C ILE A 433 21.27 21.02 -10.86
N GLU A 434 22.15 21.79 -10.22
CA GLU A 434 23.42 22.22 -10.81
C GLU A 434 24.48 21.14 -10.62
N ALA A 435 24.67 20.33 -11.66
CA ALA A 435 25.67 19.27 -11.73
C ALA A 435 26.02 18.97 -13.20
N GLN A 436 27.17 18.35 -13.43
CA GLN A 436 27.61 17.87 -14.74
C GLN A 436 28.33 16.52 -14.58
N GLY A 437 28.31 15.69 -15.62
CA GLY A 437 28.98 14.39 -15.62
C GLY A 437 28.39 13.36 -14.66
N LEU A 438 27.14 13.53 -14.21
CA LEU A 438 26.51 12.57 -13.30
C LEU A 438 26.30 11.20 -13.99
N PRO A 439 26.47 10.08 -13.27
CA PRO A 439 25.91 8.79 -13.68
C PRO A 439 24.41 8.94 -13.93
N ARG A 440 23.93 8.53 -15.10
CA ARG A 440 22.51 8.61 -15.47
C ARG A 440 21.99 7.26 -15.94
N TYR A 441 20.73 6.97 -15.63
CA TYR A 441 20.00 5.92 -16.32
C TYR A 441 19.55 6.41 -17.71
N ASP A 442 19.69 5.57 -18.73
CA ASP A 442 19.28 5.92 -20.09
C ASP A 442 17.84 5.49 -20.39
N LEU A 443 16.90 6.44 -20.28
CA LEU A 443 15.48 6.20 -20.52
C LEU A 443 15.15 5.74 -21.95
N ALA A 444 16.06 5.91 -22.93
CA ALA A 444 15.89 5.35 -24.26
C ALA A 444 15.79 3.81 -24.24
N ALA A 445 16.51 3.15 -23.33
CA ALA A 445 16.47 1.70 -23.12
C ALA A 445 15.13 1.21 -22.50
N ALA A 446 14.31 2.11 -21.98
CA ALA A 446 13.04 1.76 -21.34
C ALA A 446 11.91 1.58 -22.38
N ALA A 447 11.75 0.36 -22.88
CA ALA A 447 10.77 0.03 -23.93
C ALA A 447 9.67 -0.96 -23.51
N VAL A 448 9.79 -1.59 -22.34
CA VAL A 448 8.95 -2.74 -21.96
C VAL A 448 7.66 -2.28 -21.27
N SER A 449 6.51 -2.66 -21.85
CA SER A 449 5.23 -2.62 -21.13
C SER A 449 5.17 -3.77 -20.12
N PRO A 450 4.81 -3.51 -18.84
CA PRO A 450 4.66 -4.57 -17.84
C PRO A 450 3.52 -5.51 -18.21
N GLN A 451 3.69 -6.81 -17.99
CA GLN A 451 2.66 -7.85 -18.16
C GLN A 451 2.19 -8.39 -16.81
N LEU A 452 0.95 -8.91 -16.75
CA LEU A 452 0.38 -9.47 -15.52
C LEU A 452 1.23 -10.64 -15.00
N GLY A 453 1.68 -10.55 -13.74
CA GLY A 453 2.49 -11.58 -13.08
C GLY A 453 4.01 -11.45 -13.26
N ASP A 454 4.49 -10.47 -14.05
CA ASP A 454 5.91 -10.20 -14.21
C ASP A 454 6.59 -9.94 -12.87
N PRO A 455 7.82 -10.45 -12.63
CA PRO A 455 8.60 -10.11 -11.44
C PRO A 455 8.88 -8.62 -11.39
N VAL A 456 8.70 -7.99 -10.23
CA VAL A 456 9.21 -6.63 -10.03
C VAL A 456 9.99 -6.48 -8.73
N ALA A 457 11.00 -5.62 -8.75
CA ALA A 457 11.66 -5.07 -7.58
C ALA A 457 11.56 -3.55 -7.63
N VAL A 458 11.14 -2.97 -6.51
CA VAL A 458 11.03 -1.53 -6.28
C VAL A 458 12.16 -1.11 -5.37
N LEU A 459 12.93 -0.10 -5.78
CA LEU A 459 14.10 0.36 -5.04
C LEU A 459 13.82 1.65 -4.28
N GLY A 460 14.40 1.78 -3.09
CA GLY A 460 14.35 3.02 -2.30
C GLY A 460 15.74 3.43 -1.81
N TYR A 461 16.01 4.73 -1.76
CA TYR A 461 17.28 5.28 -1.31
C TYR A 461 17.49 5.07 0.20
N LEU A 462 18.73 4.80 0.62
CA LEU A 462 19.15 4.68 2.02
C LEU A 462 20.47 5.43 2.27
N ALA A 463 20.37 6.76 2.36
CA ALA A 463 21.50 7.65 2.70
C ALA A 463 22.70 7.54 1.74
N ALA A 464 23.82 8.15 2.12
CA ALA A 464 25.01 8.40 1.30
C ALA A 464 25.86 7.16 0.94
N ASP A 465 25.32 5.94 1.10
CA ASP A 465 25.99 4.70 0.73
C ASP A 465 25.23 4.07 -0.46
N PRO A 466 25.75 4.17 -1.69
CA PRO A 466 25.05 3.66 -2.88
C PRO A 466 25.02 2.12 -2.94
N ALA A 467 25.74 1.41 -2.06
CA ALA A 467 25.56 -0.02 -1.85
C ALA A 467 24.36 -0.34 -0.94
N ARG A 468 23.75 0.68 -0.31
CA ARG A 468 22.54 0.55 0.52
C ARG A 468 21.35 1.19 -0.17
N TYR A 469 20.38 0.34 -0.46
CA TYR A 469 19.06 0.70 -0.95
C TYR A 469 18.05 -0.26 -0.32
N THR A 470 16.79 0.14 -0.26
CA THR A 470 15.72 -0.81 0.04
C THR A 470 15.22 -1.51 -1.21
N PHE A 471 14.83 -2.76 -1.07
CA PHE A 471 14.55 -3.70 -2.14
C PHE A 471 13.25 -4.44 -1.82
N ASN A 472 12.16 -3.98 -2.43
CA ASN A 472 10.82 -4.49 -2.16
C ASN A 472 10.33 -5.25 -3.39
N THR A 473 10.15 -6.56 -3.27
CA THR A 473 9.78 -7.44 -4.39
C THR A 473 8.30 -7.72 -4.45
N GLY A 474 7.79 -7.95 -5.66
CA GLY A 474 6.42 -8.41 -5.91
C GLY A 474 6.23 -8.85 -7.36
N VAL A 475 5.00 -8.70 -7.84
CA VAL A 475 4.60 -8.91 -9.21
C VAL A 475 3.84 -7.71 -9.76
N VAL A 476 3.68 -7.63 -11.08
CA VAL A 476 2.68 -6.74 -11.70
C VAL A 476 1.28 -7.32 -11.45
N SER A 477 0.47 -6.65 -10.65
CA SER A 477 -0.90 -7.04 -10.30
C SER A 477 -1.94 -6.51 -11.29
N ALA A 478 -1.65 -5.41 -11.97
CA ALA A 478 -2.45 -4.90 -13.09
C ALA A 478 -1.58 -4.09 -14.07
N PRO A 479 -1.40 -4.53 -15.33
CA PRO A 479 -0.46 -3.90 -16.28
C PRO A 479 -0.89 -2.50 -16.76
N ALA A 480 -2.15 -2.13 -16.54
CA ALA A 480 -2.69 -0.81 -16.85
C ALA A 480 -3.68 -0.34 -15.78
N ARG A 481 -3.39 0.80 -15.18
CA ARG A 481 -4.22 1.61 -14.28
C ARG A 481 -4.18 3.06 -14.76
N ASN A 482 -5.09 3.90 -14.26
CA ASN A 482 -5.16 5.33 -14.57
C ASN A 482 -5.01 5.63 -16.08
N ARG A 483 -5.94 5.10 -16.88
CA ARG A 483 -5.95 5.20 -18.36
C ARG A 483 -4.65 4.72 -19.05
N GLY A 484 -3.92 3.78 -18.43
CA GLY A 484 -2.69 3.22 -18.99
C GLY A 484 -1.45 4.10 -18.79
N GLN A 485 -1.50 5.09 -17.88
CA GLN A 485 -0.33 5.85 -17.43
C GLN A 485 0.48 5.08 -16.37
N GLN A 486 -0.20 4.31 -15.54
CA GLN A 486 0.41 3.59 -14.43
C GLN A 486 0.16 2.08 -14.53
N PHE A 487 0.92 1.29 -13.79
CA PHE A 487 0.61 -0.12 -13.49
C PHE A 487 0.54 -0.35 -11.98
N GLN A 488 -0.10 -1.42 -11.56
CA GLN A 488 -0.21 -1.83 -10.16
C GLN A 488 0.77 -2.96 -9.87
N THR A 489 1.34 -2.96 -8.67
CA THR A 489 2.16 -4.04 -8.12
C THR A 489 1.73 -4.38 -6.69
N ASP A 490 1.99 -5.61 -6.24
CA ASP A 490 1.85 -6.02 -4.84
C ASP A 490 3.17 -5.85 -4.04
N ALA A 491 4.25 -5.42 -4.70
CA ALA A 491 5.47 -5.01 -4.02
C ALA A 491 5.16 -3.85 -3.05
N LEU A 492 5.50 -4.03 -1.77
CA LEU A 492 5.15 -3.06 -0.74
C LEU A 492 5.85 -1.72 -1.01
N LEU A 493 5.07 -0.69 -1.32
CA LEU A 493 5.54 0.68 -1.45
C LEU A 493 5.48 1.40 -0.11
N ASN A 494 6.48 2.21 0.16
CA ASN A 494 6.53 3.11 1.30
C ASN A 494 7.15 4.45 0.90
N TYR A 495 7.21 5.39 1.83
CA TYR A 495 7.78 6.72 1.57
C TYR A 495 9.23 6.70 1.12
N GLY A 496 10.03 5.77 1.66
CA GLY A 496 11.43 5.62 1.33
C GLY A 496 11.70 5.06 -0.07
N ASN A 497 10.74 4.34 -0.68
CA ASN A 497 10.83 3.88 -2.07
C ASN A 497 9.93 4.67 -3.05
N SER A 498 9.13 5.63 -2.55
CA SER A 498 8.42 6.58 -3.40
C SER A 498 9.40 7.41 -4.23
N GLY A 499 9.16 7.46 -5.54
CA GLY A 499 10.01 8.11 -6.54
C GLY A 499 11.21 7.26 -6.99
N GLY A 500 11.35 6.04 -6.48
CA GLY A 500 12.41 5.12 -6.85
C GLY A 500 12.12 4.29 -8.09
N PRO A 501 13.16 3.72 -8.72
CA PRO A 501 13.01 2.91 -9.92
C PRO A 501 12.38 1.54 -9.60
N VAL A 502 11.62 1.04 -10.57
CA VAL A 502 11.02 -0.29 -10.58
C VAL A 502 11.57 -1.07 -11.77
N CYS A 503 12.00 -2.31 -11.54
CA CYS A 503 12.63 -3.15 -12.55
C CYS A 503 12.13 -4.59 -12.52
N ASP A 504 12.29 -5.31 -13.64
CA ASP A 504 12.04 -6.75 -13.73
C ASP A 504 13.29 -7.60 -13.50
N ALA A 505 13.12 -8.93 -13.47
CA ALA A 505 14.22 -9.88 -13.26
C ALA A 505 15.22 -9.97 -14.43
N ALA A 506 14.92 -9.33 -15.57
CA ALA A 506 15.81 -9.25 -16.73
C ALA A 506 16.62 -7.93 -16.77
N GLY A 507 16.39 -7.01 -15.82
CA GLY A 507 17.07 -5.71 -15.77
C GLY A 507 16.34 -4.59 -16.49
N ASN A 508 15.13 -4.81 -17.01
CA ASN A 508 14.37 -3.74 -17.67
C ASN A 508 13.80 -2.78 -16.64
N PHE A 509 14.00 -1.48 -16.85
CA PHE A 509 13.31 -0.43 -16.10
C PHE A 509 11.84 -0.33 -16.54
N LEU A 510 10.93 -0.64 -15.60
CA LEU A 510 9.48 -0.65 -15.83
C LEU A 510 8.80 0.66 -15.44
N GLY A 511 9.41 1.47 -14.56
CA GLY A 511 8.82 2.75 -14.16
C GLY A 511 9.35 3.35 -12.87
N ILE A 512 8.72 4.45 -12.45
CA ILE A 512 8.97 5.12 -11.17
C ILE A 512 7.84 4.76 -10.20
N ALA A 513 8.17 4.28 -9.01
CA ALA A 513 7.20 4.05 -7.94
C ALA A 513 6.51 5.37 -7.58
N ALA A 514 5.21 5.45 -7.87
CA ALA A 514 4.37 6.57 -7.52
C ALA A 514 3.64 6.24 -6.21
N ALA A 515 3.24 7.25 -5.44
CA ALA A 515 2.33 6.96 -4.34
C ALA A 515 0.96 6.51 -4.87
N PRO A 516 0.21 5.70 -4.11
CA PRO A 516 -1.16 5.33 -4.42
C PRO A 516 -2.09 6.54 -4.19
N ILE A 517 -2.01 7.55 -5.08
CA ILE A 517 -2.94 8.69 -5.05
C ILE A 517 -3.98 8.54 -6.16
N GLU A 518 -5.25 8.70 -5.79
CA GLU A 518 -6.31 9.18 -6.67
C GLU A 518 -6.90 10.47 -6.09
N PRO A 519 -6.39 11.67 -6.48
CA PRO A 519 -7.05 12.94 -6.15
C PRO A 519 -8.26 13.21 -7.05
N ASP A 520 -8.24 12.66 -8.26
CA ASP A 520 -9.08 13.08 -9.39
C ASP A 520 -10.27 12.17 -9.69
N THR A 521 -10.46 11.08 -8.94
CA THR A 521 -11.78 10.44 -8.94
C THR A 521 -12.77 11.33 -8.19
N VAL A 522 -14.01 11.42 -8.67
CA VAL A 522 -15.11 12.11 -7.97
C VAL A 522 -15.29 11.54 -6.55
N LEU A 523 -14.91 10.27 -6.34
CA LEU A 523 -14.82 9.58 -5.06
C LEU A 523 -13.67 10.06 -4.16
N GLY A 524 -12.54 10.51 -4.72
CA GLY A 524 -11.41 11.09 -3.97
C GLY A 524 -11.83 12.28 -3.09
N ARG A 525 -12.76 13.10 -3.58
CA ARG A 525 -13.35 14.24 -2.84
C ARG A 525 -14.49 13.85 -1.88
N LEU A 526 -14.92 12.59 -1.89
CA LEU A 526 -15.98 12.06 -1.02
C LEU A 526 -15.42 11.26 0.18
N PHE A 527 -14.10 11.06 0.27
CA PHE A 527 -13.52 10.35 1.40
C PHE A 527 -13.65 11.14 2.70
N THR A 528 -14.32 10.52 3.66
CA THR A 528 -14.40 10.99 5.04
C THR A 528 -13.04 10.83 5.74
N LEU A 529 -12.78 11.64 6.77
CA LEU A 529 -11.55 11.58 7.54
C LEU A 529 -11.21 10.16 8.09
N PRO A 530 -12.19 9.33 8.53
CA PRO A 530 -11.94 7.92 8.88
C PRO A 530 -11.52 7.02 7.71
N GLN A 531 -11.92 7.31 6.47
CA GLN A 531 -11.47 6.55 5.29
C GLN A 531 -10.04 6.92 4.93
N LEU A 532 -9.70 8.22 4.95
CA LEU A 532 -8.33 8.68 4.79
C LEU A 532 -7.40 8.03 5.85
N MET A 533 -7.80 8.08 7.13
CA MET A 533 -7.13 7.42 8.26
C MET A 533 -6.90 5.92 8.07
N ARG A 534 -7.79 5.21 7.37
CA ARG A 534 -7.59 3.77 7.08
C ARG A 534 -6.51 3.55 6.04
N TRP A 535 -6.40 4.40 5.03
CA TRP A 535 -5.36 4.32 4.01
C TRP A 535 -4.00 4.85 4.50
N THR A 536 -4.00 5.85 5.40
CA THR A 536 -2.79 6.41 6.02
C THR A 536 -2.43 5.77 7.37
N ARG A 537 -2.97 4.58 7.66
CA ARG A 537 -2.52 3.71 8.77
C ARG A 537 -2.45 2.24 8.42
N ALA A 538 -3.07 1.81 7.31
CA ALA A 538 -2.85 0.45 6.84
C ALA A 538 -1.36 0.29 6.50
N PRO A 539 -0.67 -0.75 7.01
CA PRO A 539 0.55 -1.20 6.34
C PRO A 539 0.21 -1.50 4.88
N ASN A 540 1.17 -1.30 3.96
CA ASN A 540 0.90 -1.38 2.53
C ASN A 540 0.14 -2.69 2.20
N SER A 541 -1.06 -2.54 1.61
CA SER A 541 -2.01 -3.62 1.42
C SER A 541 -1.75 -4.48 0.17
N GLY A 542 -0.56 -4.39 -0.43
CA GLY A 542 -0.24 -5.01 -1.72
C GLY A 542 -0.85 -4.26 -2.91
N VAL A 543 -1.00 -2.92 -2.79
CA VAL A 543 -1.53 -2.05 -3.85
C VAL A 543 -0.58 -0.86 -4.06
N GLY A 544 0.57 -1.16 -4.65
CA GLY A 544 1.53 -0.17 -5.14
C GLY A 544 1.17 0.33 -6.54
N MET A 545 1.45 1.60 -6.82
CA MET A 545 1.27 2.23 -8.13
C MET A 545 2.62 2.63 -8.73
N VAL A 546 2.80 2.44 -10.03
CA VAL A 546 4.06 2.72 -10.72
C VAL A 546 3.80 3.47 -12.02
N ALA A 547 4.40 4.63 -12.19
CA ALA A 547 4.38 5.41 -13.43
C ALA A 547 5.17 4.68 -14.50
N ARG A 548 4.51 4.24 -15.59
CA ARG A 548 5.12 3.32 -16.57
C ARG A 548 6.25 3.99 -17.35
N ALA A 549 7.37 3.29 -17.50
CA ALA A 549 8.55 3.82 -18.18
C ALA A 549 8.33 4.11 -19.66
N ASP A 550 7.51 3.32 -20.36
CA ASP A 550 7.16 3.56 -21.76
C ASP A 550 6.42 4.88 -21.97
N ARG A 551 5.60 5.29 -20.99
CA ARG A 551 4.92 6.60 -20.94
C ARG A 551 5.86 7.73 -20.54
N ILE A 552 6.71 7.51 -19.53
CA ILE A 552 7.74 8.48 -19.11
C ILE A 552 8.65 8.83 -20.29
N ARG A 553 9.13 7.82 -21.03
CA ARG A 553 9.95 8.02 -22.25
C ARG A 553 9.22 8.85 -23.30
N GLY A 554 7.91 8.67 -23.46
CA GLY A 554 7.09 9.44 -24.41
C GLY A 554 6.91 10.93 -24.07
N VAL A 555 7.20 11.36 -22.84
CA VAL A 555 7.02 12.75 -22.39
C VAL A 555 8.31 13.42 -21.89
N ILE A 556 9.41 12.69 -21.74
CA ILE A 556 10.62 13.19 -21.07
C ILE A 556 11.23 14.41 -21.76
N GLU A 557 11.25 14.47 -23.10
CA GLU A 557 11.78 15.61 -23.85
C GLU A 557 10.99 16.90 -23.57
N ALA A 558 9.66 16.79 -23.48
CA ALA A 558 8.79 17.91 -23.12
C ALA A 558 8.97 18.34 -21.66
N LEU A 559 9.16 17.38 -20.74
CA LEU A 559 9.51 17.70 -19.35
C LEU A 559 10.86 18.41 -19.27
N VAL A 560 11.88 17.95 -19.99
CA VAL A 560 13.21 18.59 -20.09
C VAL A 560 13.11 19.99 -20.69
N SER A 561 12.21 20.24 -21.64
CA SER A 561 11.92 21.58 -22.16
C SER A 561 11.07 22.46 -21.22
N GLY A 562 10.74 21.98 -20.01
CA GLY A 562 9.97 22.70 -19.00
C GLY A 562 8.44 22.66 -19.18
N ARG A 563 7.91 21.91 -20.15
CA ARG A 563 6.45 21.72 -20.30
C ARG A 563 5.94 20.82 -19.18
N SER A 564 5.00 21.32 -18.39
CA SER A 564 4.27 20.54 -17.38
C SER A 564 2.88 20.12 -17.89
N PHE A 565 2.33 19.06 -17.31
CA PHE A 565 1.07 18.45 -17.70
C PHE A 565 0.19 18.19 -16.48
N SER A 566 -0.91 18.92 -16.34
CA SER A 566 -1.98 18.64 -15.35
C SER A 566 -3.02 17.65 -15.88
N ARG A 567 -2.95 17.31 -17.17
CA ARG A 567 -3.88 16.42 -17.87
C ARG A 567 -3.12 15.55 -18.86
N ASN A 568 -3.73 14.43 -19.28
CA ASN A 568 -3.15 13.58 -20.33
C ASN A 568 -3.01 14.42 -21.62
N PRO A 569 -1.79 14.61 -22.17
CA PRO A 569 -1.62 15.23 -23.47
C PRO A 569 -2.26 14.37 -24.57
N GLY A 570 -2.56 15.01 -25.71
CA GLY A 570 -3.23 14.37 -26.84
C GLY A 570 -4.64 14.94 -27.11
N PRO A 571 -5.44 14.25 -27.93
CA PRO A 571 -6.72 14.75 -28.44
C PRO A 571 -7.74 15.04 -27.32
N PHE A 572 -8.31 16.23 -27.37
CA PHE A 572 -9.28 16.75 -26.41
C PHE A 572 -10.58 17.13 -27.12
N MET A 573 -11.67 16.53 -26.65
CA MET A 573 -13.03 16.88 -27.07
C MET A 573 -13.71 17.83 -26.05
N GLY A 574 -13.42 17.67 -24.75
CA GLY A 574 -14.00 18.48 -23.67
C GLY A 574 -15.32 17.98 -23.09
N VAL A 575 -15.60 16.68 -23.19
CA VAL A 575 -16.80 16.03 -22.64
C VAL A 575 -16.51 15.24 -21.36
N GLN A 576 -17.52 15.10 -20.50
CA GLN A 576 -17.51 14.27 -19.30
C GLN A 576 -18.74 13.35 -19.27
N ALA A 577 -18.58 12.12 -18.75
CA ALA A 577 -19.66 11.16 -18.57
C ALA A 577 -20.70 11.67 -17.56
N ASP A 578 -21.98 11.33 -17.76
CA ASP A 578 -22.94 11.41 -16.66
C ASP A 578 -22.60 10.34 -15.61
N PRO A 579 -22.33 10.71 -14.33
CA PRO A 579 -21.92 9.73 -13.32
C PRO A 579 -22.94 8.62 -13.06
N SER A 580 -24.24 8.87 -13.32
CA SER A 580 -25.30 7.86 -13.17
C SER A 580 -25.38 6.87 -14.33
N LYS A 581 -24.69 7.17 -15.46
CA LYS A 581 -24.70 6.39 -16.69
C LYS A 581 -23.30 5.91 -17.13
N ALA A 582 -22.23 6.33 -16.47
CA ALA A 582 -20.84 6.06 -16.83
C ALA A 582 -20.45 4.56 -16.96
N PHE A 583 -21.25 3.65 -16.39
CA PHE A 583 -21.08 2.20 -16.49
C PHE A 583 -22.18 1.50 -17.31
N GLY A 584 -23.08 2.26 -17.94
CA GLY A 584 -24.11 1.73 -18.84
C GLY A 584 -23.66 1.64 -20.30
N GLU A 585 -24.57 1.20 -21.15
CA GLU A 585 -24.37 1.10 -22.60
C GLU A 585 -24.50 2.48 -23.29
N ASP A 586 -25.39 3.35 -22.80
CA ASP A 586 -25.57 4.72 -23.31
C ASP A 586 -24.36 5.63 -23.03
N VAL A 587 -23.84 6.30 -24.07
CA VAL A 587 -22.77 7.31 -23.95
C VAL A 587 -23.35 8.69 -23.64
N VAL A 588 -23.78 8.89 -22.39
CA VAL A 588 -24.43 10.14 -21.96
C VAL A 588 -23.43 11.20 -21.51
N ILE A 589 -23.55 12.41 -22.07
CA ILE A 589 -22.76 13.59 -21.73
C ILE A 589 -23.28 14.22 -20.42
N GLY A 590 -22.55 14.04 -19.33
CA GLY A 590 -22.83 14.64 -18.02
C GLY A 590 -22.36 16.08 -17.89
N GLY A 591 -21.42 16.51 -18.75
CA GLY A 591 -20.88 17.86 -18.78
C GLY A 591 -20.06 18.13 -20.04
N VAL A 592 -20.00 19.41 -20.42
CA VAL A 592 -19.19 19.93 -21.52
C VAL A 592 -18.34 21.08 -20.95
N ALA A 593 -17.06 21.10 -21.26
CA ALA A 593 -16.12 22.11 -20.77
C ALA A 593 -16.29 23.44 -21.54
N PRO A 594 -16.37 24.60 -20.87
CA PRO A 594 -16.44 25.90 -21.54
C PRO A 594 -15.26 26.13 -22.49
N GLY A 595 -15.53 26.68 -23.67
CA GLY A 595 -14.57 26.96 -24.73
C GLY A 595 -14.07 25.74 -25.50
N SER A 596 -14.46 24.51 -25.11
CA SER A 596 -13.94 23.27 -25.71
C SER A 596 -14.46 22.99 -27.12
N PRO A 597 -13.81 22.08 -27.89
CA PRO A 597 -14.32 21.63 -29.19
C PRO A 597 -15.77 21.15 -29.16
N ALA A 598 -16.15 20.37 -28.15
CA ALA A 598 -17.52 19.92 -27.96
C ALA A 598 -18.51 21.08 -27.79
N GLU A 599 -18.18 22.10 -26.97
CA GLU A 599 -19.07 23.26 -26.80
C GLU A 599 -19.23 24.04 -28.11
N ARG A 600 -18.12 24.25 -28.85
CA ARG A 600 -18.13 24.97 -30.12
C ARG A 600 -18.84 24.21 -31.25
N ALA A 601 -18.81 22.88 -31.22
CA ALA A 601 -19.62 22.00 -32.06
C ALA A 601 -21.09 21.87 -31.57
N GLY A 602 -21.45 22.57 -30.50
CA GLY A 602 -22.83 22.68 -30.02
C GLY A 602 -23.30 21.53 -29.11
N MET A 603 -22.39 20.70 -28.60
CA MET A 603 -22.70 19.66 -27.60
C MET A 603 -23.15 20.26 -26.27
N LYS A 604 -24.00 19.54 -25.54
CA LYS A 604 -24.57 19.96 -24.25
C LYS A 604 -24.68 18.78 -23.29
N LYS A 605 -24.79 19.10 -21.99
CA LYS A 605 -25.19 18.12 -20.98
C LYS A 605 -26.55 17.51 -21.35
N GLY A 606 -26.66 16.19 -21.28
CA GLY A 606 -27.85 15.42 -21.63
C GLY A 606 -27.87 14.88 -23.05
N ASP A 607 -26.88 15.22 -23.88
CA ASP A 607 -26.69 14.56 -25.18
C ASP A 607 -26.29 13.09 -24.99
N VAL A 608 -26.75 12.23 -25.89
CA VAL A 608 -26.29 10.83 -26.01
C VAL A 608 -25.52 10.70 -27.32
N VAL A 609 -24.26 10.28 -27.25
CA VAL A 609 -23.46 9.98 -28.45
C VAL A 609 -23.80 8.57 -28.91
N LEU A 610 -24.30 8.44 -30.13
CA LEU A 610 -24.69 7.14 -30.71
C LEU A 610 -23.55 6.55 -31.55
N GLU A 611 -22.92 7.37 -32.37
CA GLU A 611 -21.88 6.93 -33.30
C GLU A 611 -20.67 7.86 -33.28
N PHE A 612 -19.52 7.32 -33.66
CA PHE A 612 -18.25 8.02 -33.84
C PHE A 612 -17.64 7.58 -35.16
N ASP A 613 -17.42 8.53 -36.08
CA ASP A 613 -16.98 8.32 -37.47
C ASP A 613 -17.81 7.26 -38.23
N GLY A 614 -19.12 7.20 -37.93
CA GLY A 614 -20.09 6.30 -38.57
C GLY A 614 -20.12 4.88 -38.00
N GLU A 615 -19.45 4.62 -36.88
CA GLU A 615 -19.56 3.35 -36.14
C GLU A 615 -20.26 3.56 -34.78
N GLU A 616 -21.13 2.63 -34.40
CA GLU A 616 -21.88 2.65 -33.15
C GLU A 616 -20.98 2.55 -31.89
N LEU A 617 -21.29 3.34 -30.88
CA LEU A 617 -20.60 3.38 -29.59
C LEU A 617 -21.27 2.46 -28.58
N ARG A 618 -20.50 1.53 -27.99
CA ARG A 618 -21.05 0.55 -27.02
C ARG A 618 -21.10 1.04 -25.57
N ASN A 619 -20.37 2.09 -25.22
CA ASN A 619 -20.26 2.69 -23.87
C ASN A 619 -19.23 3.84 -23.87
N TRP A 620 -19.11 4.53 -22.72
CA TRP A 620 -18.17 5.64 -22.51
C TRP A 620 -16.70 5.30 -22.79
N ARG A 621 -16.28 4.05 -22.57
CA ARG A 621 -14.91 3.63 -22.84
C ARG A 621 -14.64 3.55 -24.34
N ASP A 622 -15.59 3.06 -25.13
CA ASP A 622 -15.50 3.04 -26.60
C ASP A 622 -15.25 4.47 -27.15
N LEU A 623 -16.04 5.45 -26.69
CA LEU A 623 -15.82 6.86 -27.03
C LEU A 623 -14.43 7.36 -26.62
N SER A 624 -14.00 7.03 -25.39
CA SER A 624 -12.71 7.48 -24.86
C SER A 624 -11.52 6.88 -25.61
N ASP A 625 -11.59 5.58 -25.92
CA ASP A 625 -10.55 4.83 -26.63
C ASP A 625 -10.48 5.26 -28.11
N ARG A 626 -11.63 5.58 -28.74
CA ARG A 626 -11.69 6.18 -30.09
C ARG A 626 -11.08 7.57 -30.13
N ILE A 627 -11.49 8.50 -29.26
CA ILE A 627 -10.89 9.85 -29.19
C ILE A 627 -9.37 9.73 -29.05
N ALA A 628 -8.87 8.83 -28.20
CA ALA A 628 -7.45 8.62 -27.98
C ALA A 628 -6.68 8.02 -29.18
N ALA A 629 -7.35 7.50 -30.20
CA ALA A 629 -6.74 7.01 -31.44
C ALA A 629 -6.44 8.13 -32.46
N HIS A 630 -7.02 9.31 -32.27
CA HIS A 630 -6.84 10.48 -33.14
C HIS A 630 -5.70 11.40 -32.68
N LYS A 631 -5.46 12.46 -33.46
CA LYS A 631 -4.54 13.55 -33.14
C LYS A 631 -5.31 14.84 -32.86
N ALA A 632 -4.67 15.75 -32.14
CA ALA A 632 -5.09 17.14 -32.09
C ALA A 632 -5.06 17.74 -33.51
N GLY A 633 -6.15 18.38 -33.92
CA GLY A 633 -6.39 18.89 -35.27
C GLY A 633 -7.25 17.98 -36.15
N ASP A 634 -7.47 16.71 -35.79
CA ASP A 634 -8.36 15.83 -36.52
C ASP A 634 -9.83 16.26 -36.35
N THR A 635 -10.59 16.29 -37.45
CA THR A 635 -12.05 16.44 -37.41
C THR A 635 -12.70 15.07 -37.32
N VAL A 636 -13.50 14.83 -36.29
CA VAL A 636 -14.29 13.60 -36.11
C VAL A 636 -15.79 13.89 -36.20
N ARG A 637 -16.56 12.95 -36.76
CA ARG A 637 -18.01 13.05 -36.92
C ARG A 637 -18.71 12.28 -35.80
N LEU A 638 -19.63 12.94 -35.10
CA LEU A 638 -20.45 12.33 -34.06
C LEU A 638 -21.92 12.37 -34.43
N THR A 639 -22.60 11.23 -34.33
CA THR A 639 -24.06 11.15 -34.40
C THR A 639 -24.60 11.32 -32.98
N LEU A 640 -25.24 12.46 -32.70
CA LEU A 640 -25.78 12.80 -31.39
C LEU A 640 -27.29 12.72 -31.37
N ARG A 641 -27.84 11.99 -30.39
CA ARG A 641 -29.23 12.13 -29.96
C ARG A 641 -29.27 13.05 -28.75
N ARG A 642 -29.63 14.32 -28.99
CA ARG A 642 -30.09 15.21 -27.91
C ARG A 642 -31.53 14.83 -27.61
N ARG A 643 -31.87 14.63 -26.32
CA ARG A 643 -33.28 14.55 -25.93
C ARG A 643 -33.92 15.88 -26.32
N GLY A 644 -34.71 15.86 -27.39
CA GLY A 644 -35.26 17.08 -27.95
C GLY A 644 -36.35 17.60 -27.04
N THR A 645 -36.92 18.76 -27.36
CA THR A 645 -38.07 19.26 -26.61
C THR A 645 -39.38 18.49 -26.92
N GLY A 646 -39.33 17.26 -27.47
CA GLY A 646 -40.47 16.33 -27.66
C GLY A 646 -40.10 14.93 -28.18
N ALA A 647 -40.98 14.20 -28.89
CA ALA A 647 -42.44 14.29 -28.88
C ALA A 647 -42.98 13.26 -27.89
N ARG A 648 -43.73 13.73 -26.89
CA ARG A 648 -44.19 12.88 -25.79
C ARG A 648 -45.50 13.44 -25.28
N LEU A 649 -46.49 12.59 -25.07
CA LEU A 649 -47.82 13.03 -24.67
C LEU A 649 -47.78 13.50 -23.20
N VAL A 650 -47.39 14.75 -22.98
CA VAL A 650 -47.42 15.36 -21.66
C VAL A 650 -48.88 15.69 -21.32
N ILE A 651 -49.41 15.12 -20.24
CA ILE A 651 -50.76 15.44 -19.74
C ILE A 651 -50.62 15.93 -18.30
N ALA A 652 -51.18 17.11 -18.01
CA ALA A 652 -51.09 17.75 -16.68
C ALA A 652 -49.65 17.87 -16.14
N GLY A 653 -48.67 18.16 -17.02
CA GLY A 653 -47.26 18.33 -16.66
C GLY A 653 -46.49 17.03 -16.39
N ARG A 654 -47.06 15.86 -16.70
CA ARG A 654 -46.41 14.55 -16.55
C ARG A 654 -46.27 13.86 -17.90
N ASP A 655 -45.14 13.21 -18.10
CA ASP A 655 -44.86 12.40 -19.30
C ASP A 655 -45.70 11.13 -19.30
N VAL A 656 -46.35 10.82 -20.43
CA VAL A 656 -47.05 9.55 -20.66
C VAL A 656 -46.27 8.78 -21.72
N GLU A 657 -45.52 7.78 -21.28
CA GLU A 657 -44.67 6.95 -22.15
C GLU A 657 -45.28 5.55 -22.36
N THR A 658 -46.18 5.09 -21.47
CA THR A 658 -46.86 3.78 -21.58
C THR A 658 -48.39 3.82 -21.37
N LEU A 659 -49.07 2.73 -21.73
CA LEU A 659 -50.48 2.49 -21.42
C LEU A 659 -50.78 2.44 -19.90
N GLU A 660 -49.82 2.01 -19.08
CA GLU A 660 -49.97 2.00 -17.62
C GLU A 660 -49.87 3.42 -17.03
N ASP A 661 -49.01 4.28 -17.58
CA ASP A 661 -48.94 5.69 -17.18
C ASP A 661 -50.25 6.43 -17.48
N LEU A 662 -50.81 6.20 -18.67
CA LEU A 662 -52.11 6.73 -19.06
C LEU A 662 -53.23 6.26 -18.10
N GLN A 663 -53.20 4.98 -17.70
CA GLN A 663 -54.16 4.42 -16.74
C GLN A 663 -53.97 4.97 -15.32
N ARG A 664 -52.73 5.14 -14.85
CA ARG A 664 -52.44 5.76 -13.54
C ARG A 664 -52.92 7.20 -13.51
N LEU A 665 -52.64 7.96 -14.56
CA LEU A 665 -53.08 9.34 -14.68
C LEU A 665 -54.61 9.44 -14.66
N ARG A 666 -55.31 8.61 -15.46
CA ARG A 666 -56.79 8.55 -15.51
C ARG A 666 -57.44 8.30 -14.15
N ARG A 667 -56.82 7.50 -13.26
CA ARG A 667 -57.33 7.25 -11.89
C ARG A 667 -57.20 8.45 -10.95
N SER A 668 -56.37 9.45 -11.31
CA SER A 668 -56.12 10.64 -10.49
C SER A 668 -56.95 11.88 -10.87
N LEU A 669 -57.83 11.76 -11.87
CA LEU A 669 -58.64 12.86 -12.41
C LEU A 669 -60.08 12.83 -11.91
N LYS A 670 -60.73 14.00 -11.85
CA LYS A 670 -62.15 14.12 -11.49
C LYS A 670 -63.03 14.08 -12.76
N PRO A 671 -64.31 13.69 -12.64
CA PRO A 671 -65.22 13.71 -13.79
C PRO A 671 -65.39 15.13 -14.35
N GLY A 672 -65.03 15.33 -15.62
CA GLY A 672 -65.15 16.61 -16.32
C GLY A 672 -63.84 17.35 -16.59
N ASP A 673 -62.72 16.93 -15.99
CA ASP A 673 -61.41 17.56 -16.24
C ASP A 673 -60.97 17.36 -17.72
N THR A 674 -60.43 18.42 -18.34
CA THR A 674 -59.83 18.38 -19.69
C THR A 674 -58.39 18.90 -19.65
N PHE A 675 -57.52 18.35 -20.49
CA PHE A 675 -56.10 18.68 -20.53
C PHE A 675 -55.59 18.83 -21.97
N GLN A 676 -54.63 19.73 -22.16
CA GLN A 676 -53.84 19.80 -23.39
C GLN A 676 -52.59 18.92 -23.26
N GLY A 677 -52.12 18.40 -24.39
CA GLY A 677 -50.82 17.75 -24.54
C GLY A 677 -50.16 18.14 -25.86
N ALA A 678 -48.84 18.00 -25.96
CA ALA A 678 -48.05 18.49 -27.09
C ALA A 678 -47.13 17.40 -27.67
N LEU A 679 -47.06 17.31 -29.00
CA LEU A 679 -45.94 16.68 -29.72
C LEU A 679 -44.86 17.72 -30.04
N THR A 680 -43.63 17.26 -30.27
CA THR A 680 -42.47 18.08 -30.69
C THR A 680 -41.49 17.14 -31.43
N ALA A 681 -40.21 16.94 -31.03
CA ALA A 681 -39.31 15.90 -31.60
C ALA A 681 -38.12 15.55 -30.68
N ASP A 682 -37.54 14.34 -30.81
CA ASP A 682 -36.20 13.98 -30.32
C ASP A 682 -35.19 14.34 -31.42
N ASP A 683 -34.07 14.97 -31.08
CA ASP A 683 -33.20 15.66 -32.03
C ASP A 683 -31.92 14.85 -32.26
N THR A 684 -31.94 14.03 -33.32
CA THR A 684 -30.76 13.29 -33.78
C THR A 684 -30.10 14.07 -34.90
N ARG A 685 -28.81 14.37 -34.73
CA ARG A 685 -28.02 15.17 -35.68
C ARG A 685 -26.58 14.70 -35.73
N ASP A 686 -25.95 14.95 -36.86
CA ASP A 686 -24.51 14.79 -37.00
C ASP A 686 -23.83 16.13 -36.68
N ILE A 687 -22.72 16.06 -35.95
CA ILE A 687 -21.81 17.19 -35.75
C ILE A 687 -20.39 16.81 -36.13
N GLU A 688 -19.61 17.79 -36.54
CA GLU A 688 -18.17 17.66 -36.69
C GLU A 688 -17.48 18.34 -35.51
N VAL A 689 -16.52 17.65 -34.90
CA VAL A 689 -15.71 18.16 -33.79
C VAL A 689 -14.25 18.14 -34.20
N VAL A 690 -13.64 19.33 -34.32
CA VAL A 690 -12.19 19.45 -34.51
C VAL A 690 -11.51 19.27 -33.16
N LEU A 691 -10.90 18.11 -32.93
CA LEU A 691 -10.22 17.78 -31.69
C LEU A 691 -9.07 18.76 -31.44
N GLU A 692 -8.88 19.18 -30.20
CA GLU A 692 -7.76 20.07 -29.82
C GLU A 692 -6.69 19.33 -29.03
N GLU A 693 -5.53 19.98 -28.84
CA GLU A 693 -4.54 19.52 -27.87
C GLU A 693 -5.10 19.78 -26.46
N ASN A 694 -5.06 18.77 -25.58
CA ASN A 694 -5.35 18.94 -24.16
C ASN A 694 -4.24 19.79 -23.50
N LYS A 695 -4.48 21.10 -23.40
CA LYS A 695 -3.54 22.10 -22.87
C LYS A 695 -3.63 22.25 -21.35
#